data_AF-A0A0W0RDP7-F1
#
_entry.id   AF-A0A0W0RDP7-F1
#
_cell.length_a   1.000
_cell.length_b   1.000
_cell.length_c   1.000
_cell.angle_alpha   90.00
_cell.angle_beta   90.00
_cell.angle_gamma   90.00
#
_symmetry.space_group_name_H-M   'P 1'
#
loop_
_entity.id
_entity.type
_entity.pdbx_description
1 polymer ?
#
loop_
_entity_poly.entity_id
_entity_poly.type
_entity_poly.pdbx_seq_one_letter_code
_entity_poly.pdbx_strand_id
1 'polypeptide(L)'
;MATKNAQLLLALKNSTELGKQKPLDRNKALDEILAVELGTPITPEQAEKFKTAVIKHLDFWIAVDARVKPDGFSVWANWAPKVLGGKSSTDNHKTNDFLDTNDLLDTFLQMKQAAAEERVKFGLSSADENVLIDILKHNGQQCREYLAEKLRSEVKLNEIPGWDPSNENVLSTAALMNIKTEAANDLLLKLLDKPDLKESKIFKKLIDAHTSGVTANVQAAARELAKEAGIVDPTALDAFAKALTKDLTKAITDKADARHKALEKAEHLAEFKQQLKDYESKLTPDVLVGKGALLNRNDGAFLTELCSVHELPAGPYNNGLIQAEPEIQNLVKEMHKRLCAKYVEEKLKRVAAPINVVHMADAIKENRGGGHLKTALQQFIPGEGEIHDRAVLESSAKFKAALVKRYVKELTGTPNKALLEKLAKPETDIKEIRRELAAKIANGVTHEHLECLQDVDLKEIKEHARLEAFKLLVGEGNHSKLIAAFSSLPDKKQQELLNLKPENLRFILNAQTKEQLKHYLGKDVNGKDDYLDGIVTENKNNAFFKQINNTEIAKILASFDKPPITDMNDAKVKKINDFLFSKRGDDLAQHADYSAVINKLFKKSGIADNVANRKAFYNAFNLNDNGTAFTTPPGVSATNTVTDRIKRDHGYNQLLHTKLNAVRTTPPLQPGYEKLLDVLLRVEKTAQFNPDHTNSDDVRDKFYNSPTLEAFLAEPEVATIRDKLKETLSSDEFNAIRKELKANKAASNDHNATAQLEKDIKEGQKAHKQISEKTLALFERMQKIRVIRGISAELGVNGAKAPEFVGLSQEKLRGFDNNYKKLQKECLDSIAYLEQAQKELEALKPTIPVRLTPPPPATAKQIKERDEVIKNARALEKDIDQRLNIIQVRLDDYRKVYKVTTEEILPALEKASRSSERVTYQAPDLTIGRRSRQNALDMGHKYTLHDPNIIAEPKPRNTGVTTNTDPTSLFQATGKPDPGEVICFDTKKPATIVVQGSRGTMTTENVDIEGRFTYDPSPQGGISGTMKGTDVTRAMPGRYEVVQSPRPTNDPDGKKKAQEITDEQVNFYMKMATQILSNVKLPLEKKIVLEGVRGKEDEVKYLYTSLLLVGEKMGLKPSDLKVIGDANFNPQAERKKTAGIDRGFSDTSFYNAIFKSRKDDGIVRDHIDKFNEQREQKKEQAKTTAKVSSSLQSTMKEEFSVGREIEKEAKERQKQEGISPEVARAIANNG
;
A
#
# COMPACT_ATOMS: atom_id res chain seq x y z
N MET A 1 -98.07 -18.01 -2.26
CA MET A 1 -96.80 -17.82 -1.52
C MET A 1 -95.73 -17.48 -2.55
N ALA A 2 -94.74 -16.67 -2.21
CA ALA A 2 -93.64 -16.40 -3.14
C ALA A 2 -92.65 -17.57 -3.07
N THR A 3 -92.35 -18.17 -4.22
CA THR A 3 -91.36 -19.25 -4.35
C THR A 3 -89.98 -18.69 -4.02
N LYS A 4 -89.09 -19.54 -3.49
CA LYS A 4 -87.75 -19.15 -3.01
C LYS A 4 -86.63 -19.46 -4.01
N ASN A 5 -86.97 -19.79 -5.25
CA ASN A 5 -86.02 -20.16 -6.29
C ASN A 5 -84.96 -19.07 -6.50
N ALA A 6 -85.38 -17.83 -6.76
CA ALA A 6 -84.49 -16.69 -6.94
C ALA A 6 -83.58 -16.45 -5.73
N GLN A 7 -84.12 -16.52 -4.50
CA GLN A 7 -83.35 -16.27 -3.28
C GLN A 7 -82.31 -17.38 -3.03
N LEU A 8 -82.67 -18.64 -3.26
CA LEU A 8 -81.73 -19.74 -3.12
C LEU A 8 -80.63 -19.67 -4.20
N LEU A 9 -80.98 -19.35 -5.44
CA LEU A 9 -80.00 -19.17 -6.51
C LEU A 9 -79.06 -18.00 -6.24
N LEU A 10 -79.57 -16.89 -5.69
CA LEU A 10 -78.74 -15.77 -5.23
C LEU A 10 -77.82 -16.16 -4.07
N ALA A 11 -78.32 -16.93 -3.10
CA ALA A 11 -77.51 -17.44 -1.99
C ALA A 11 -76.40 -18.38 -2.50
N LEU A 12 -76.72 -19.26 -3.45
CA LEU A 12 -75.75 -20.13 -4.12
C LEU A 12 -74.71 -19.36 -4.93
N LYS A 13 -75.08 -18.26 -5.56
CA LYS A 13 -74.13 -17.41 -6.32
C LYS A 13 -73.33 -16.45 -5.43
N ASN A 14 -73.60 -16.40 -4.12
CA ASN A 14 -72.93 -15.51 -3.20
C ASN A 14 -71.68 -16.16 -2.59
N SER A 15 -70.62 -16.28 -3.39
CA SER A 15 -69.33 -16.88 -2.98
C SER A 15 -68.77 -16.29 -1.69
N THR A 16 -68.97 -14.98 -1.47
CA THR A 16 -68.45 -14.28 -0.29
C THR A 16 -69.15 -14.73 1.00
N GLU A 17 -70.49 -14.76 1.01
CA GLU A 17 -71.22 -15.21 2.21
C GLU A 17 -71.09 -16.72 2.43
N LEU A 18 -71.03 -17.51 1.35
CA LEU A 18 -70.70 -18.95 1.43
C LEU A 18 -69.32 -19.18 2.03
N GLY A 19 -68.32 -18.38 1.66
CA GLY A 19 -66.95 -18.46 2.17
C GLY A 19 -66.80 -18.13 3.66
N LYS A 20 -67.72 -17.36 4.24
CA LYS A 20 -67.73 -17.05 5.69
C LYS A 20 -68.23 -18.22 6.55
N GLN A 21 -68.96 -19.16 5.95
CA GLN A 21 -69.47 -20.32 6.68
C GLN A 21 -68.38 -21.37 6.89
N LYS A 22 -68.60 -22.28 7.86
CA LYS A 22 -67.65 -23.38 8.14
C LYS A 22 -67.48 -24.23 6.87
N PRO A 23 -66.23 -24.49 6.40
CA PRO A 23 -65.98 -25.22 5.16
C PRO A 23 -66.67 -26.58 5.09
N LEU A 24 -66.74 -27.31 6.22
CA LEU A 24 -67.40 -28.61 6.29
C LEU A 24 -68.91 -28.51 6.05
N ASP A 25 -69.57 -27.55 6.69
CA ASP A 25 -71.03 -27.38 6.59
C ASP A 25 -71.44 -26.84 5.22
N ARG A 26 -70.64 -25.91 4.69
CA ARG A 26 -70.78 -25.39 3.32
C ARG A 26 -70.61 -26.47 2.27
N ASN A 27 -69.51 -27.23 2.32
CA ASN A 27 -69.24 -28.27 1.32
C ASN A 27 -70.33 -29.34 1.37
N LYS A 28 -70.77 -29.77 2.56
CA LYS A 28 -71.89 -30.71 2.70
C LYS A 28 -73.18 -30.19 2.07
N ALA A 29 -73.56 -28.94 2.33
CA ALA A 29 -74.78 -28.36 1.77
C ALA A 29 -74.74 -28.27 0.23
N LEU A 30 -73.57 -27.94 -0.35
CA LEU A 30 -73.36 -27.93 -1.80
C LEU A 30 -73.36 -29.35 -2.38
N ASP A 31 -72.64 -30.28 -1.75
CA ASP A 31 -72.52 -31.67 -2.21
C ASP A 31 -73.88 -32.39 -2.22
N GLU A 32 -74.78 -32.09 -1.29
CA GLU A 32 -76.13 -32.65 -1.23
C GLU A 32 -77.02 -32.16 -2.38
N ILE A 33 -76.88 -30.89 -2.81
CA ILE A 33 -77.55 -30.39 -4.03
C ILE A 33 -76.97 -31.08 -5.28
N LEU A 34 -75.66 -31.28 -5.32
CA LEU A 34 -74.97 -31.90 -6.45
C LEU A 34 -75.31 -33.39 -6.61
N ALA A 35 -75.54 -34.11 -5.52
CA ALA A 35 -75.89 -35.53 -5.51
C ALA A 35 -77.27 -35.84 -6.15
N VAL A 36 -78.11 -34.83 -6.40
CA VAL A 36 -79.45 -35.02 -6.95
C VAL A 36 -79.40 -35.18 -8.47
N GLU A 37 -79.95 -36.28 -8.99
CA GLU A 37 -80.12 -36.49 -10.42
C GLU A 37 -81.30 -35.67 -10.98
N LEU A 38 -81.03 -34.86 -12.01
CA LEU A 38 -82.04 -34.04 -12.69
C LEU A 38 -82.14 -34.51 -14.14
N GLY A 39 -83.34 -34.92 -14.57
CA GLY A 39 -83.65 -35.22 -15.98
C GLY A 39 -84.28 -34.04 -16.71
N THR A 40 -84.43 -34.16 -18.03
CA THR A 40 -85.15 -33.20 -18.88
C THR A 40 -86.24 -33.94 -19.66
N PRO A 41 -87.54 -33.80 -19.29
CA PRO A 41 -88.10 -33.00 -18.18
C PRO A 41 -87.84 -33.59 -16.79
N ILE A 42 -87.85 -32.75 -15.75
CA ILE A 42 -87.66 -33.16 -14.35
C ILE A 42 -88.87 -33.96 -13.90
N THR A 43 -88.66 -35.19 -13.39
CA THR A 43 -89.76 -36.00 -12.85
C THR A 43 -90.19 -35.51 -11.45
N PRO A 44 -91.44 -35.76 -11.02
CA PRO A 44 -91.89 -35.40 -9.67
C PRO A 44 -90.99 -35.95 -8.55
N GLU A 45 -90.43 -37.15 -8.73
CA GLU A 45 -89.51 -37.77 -7.77
C GLU A 45 -88.16 -37.04 -7.70
N GLN A 46 -87.60 -36.65 -8.84
CA GLN A 46 -86.36 -35.87 -8.92
C GLN A 46 -86.54 -34.48 -8.29
N ALA A 47 -87.69 -33.85 -8.54
CA ALA A 47 -88.05 -32.58 -7.93
C ALA A 47 -88.15 -32.68 -6.40
N GLU A 48 -88.75 -33.75 -5.86
CA GLU A 48 -88.84 -33.96 -4.41
C GLU A 48 -87.45 -34.19 -3.79
N LYS A 49 -86.58 -34.96 -4.45
CA LYS A 49 -85.18 -35.18 -4.01
C LYS A 49 -84.39 -33.87 -3.95
N PHE A 50 -84.54 -32.99 -4.95
CA PHE A 50 -83.89 -31.68 -4.98
C PHE A 50 -84.32 -30.79 -3.81
N LYS A 51 -85.65 -30.67 -3.60
CA LYS A 51 -86.21 -29.90 -2.48
C LYS A 51 -85.74 -30.44 -1.13
N THR A 52 -85.69 -31.76 -1.00
CA THR A 52 -85.22 -32.42 0.23
C THR A 52 -83.76 -32.11 0.54
N ALA A 53 -82.88 -32.10 -0.47
CA ALA A 53 -81.47 -31.74 -0.30
C ALA A 53 -81.28 -30.30 0.22
N VAL A 54 -82.07 -29.35 -0.29
CA VAL A 54 -82.05 -27.96 0.19
C VAL A 54 -82.60 -27.86 1.62
N ILE A 55 -83.74 -28.49 1.91
CA ILE A 55 -84.41 -28.44 3.23
C ILE A 55 -83.53 -29.04 4.33
N LYS A 56 -82.80 -30.13 4.03
CA LYS A 56 -81.86 -30.76 4.97
C LYS A 56 -80.81 -29.78 5.51
N HIS A 57 -80.48 -28.75 4.73
CA HIS A 57 -79.51 -27.71 5.06
C HIS A 57 -80.15 -26.31 5.17
N LEU A 58 -81.44 -26.23 5.50
CA LEU A 58 -82.19 -24.96 5.50
C LEU A 58 -81.58 -23.91 6.44
N ASP A 59 -81.17 -24.29 7.65
CA ASP A 59 -80.53 -23.38 8.61
C ASP A 59 -79.22 -22.78 8.06
N PHE A 60 -78.45 -23.57 7.30
CA PHE A 60 -77.25 -23.10 6.61
C PHE A 60 -77.61 -22.08 5.52
N TRP A 61 -78.60 -22.38 4.67
CA TRP A 61 -79.00 -21.45 3.60
C TRP A 61 -79.58 -20.14 4.16
N ILE A 62 -80.29 -20.18 5.29
CA ILE A 62 -80.77 -18.99 6.01
C ILE A 62 -79.60 -18.18 6.59
N ALA A 63 -78.55 -18.84 7.08
CA ALA A 63 -77.35 -18.17 7.58
C ALA A 63 -76.55 -17.47 6.46
N VAL A 64 -76.61 -18.00 5.23
CA VAL A 64 -76.01 -17.39 4.03
C VAL A 64 -76.87 -16.24 3.51
N ASP A 65 -78.18 -16.45 3.41
CA ASP A 65 -79.16 -15.41 3.04
C ASP A 65 -80.50 -15.64 3.75
N ALA A 66 -80.82 -14.75 4.69
CA ALA A 66 -82.04 -14.82 5.49
C ALA A 66 -83.33 -14.83 4.65
N ARG A 67 -83.28 -14.38 3.38
CA ARG A 67 -84.43 -14.35 2.46
C ARG A 67 -84.82 -15.74 1.93
N VAL A 68 -83.96 -16.75 2.09
CA VAL A 68 -84.25 -18.15 1.73
C VAL A 68 -85.28 -18.77 2.70
N LYS A 69 -85.49 -18.15 3.87
CA LYS A 69 -86.47 -18.61 4.87
C LYS A 69 -87.88 -18.74 4.26
N PRO A 70 -88.59 -19.88 4.47
CA PRO A 70 -89.96 -20.05 4.01
C PRO A 70 -90.95 -19.05 4.64
N ASP A 71 -91.95 -18.62 3.88
CA ASP A 71 -93.01 -17.72 4.38
C ASP A 71 -93.92 -18.48 5.37
N GLY A 72 -94.26 -17.86 6.52
CA GLY A 72 -95.08 -18.46 7.58
C GLY A 72 -94.31 -19.15 8.73
N PHE A 73 -92.98 -19.13 8.69
CA PHE A 73 -92.13 -19.72 9.75
C PHE A 73 -92.05 -18.80 10.98
N SER A 74 -93.11 -18.81 11.80
CA SER A 74 -93.06 -18.24 13.16
C SER A 74 -92.47 -19.27 14.12
N VAL A 75 -91.59 -18.82 15.02
CA VAL A 75 -90.93 -19.64 16.06
C VAL A 75 -91.96 -20.29 17.02
N TRP A 76 -93.24 -19.88 16.95
CA TRP A 76 -94.33 -20.36 17.79
C TRP A 76 -95.01 -21.65 17.30
N ALA A 77 -94.63 -22.20 16.14
CA ALA A 77 -95.27 -23.42 15.61
C ALA A 77 -94.77 -24.74 16.22
N ASN A 78 -93.79 -24.72 17.13
CA ASN A 78 -93.28 -25.95 17.76
C ASN A 78 -94.20 -26.53 18.85
N TRP A 79 -95.21 -25.80 19.35
CA TRP A 79 -96.09 -26.27 20.45
C TRP A 79 -97.60 -26.02 20.20
N ALA A 80 -98.19 -26.59 19.13
CA ALA A 80 -99.65 -26.75 19.07
C ALA A 80 -100.06 -28.03 18.32
N PRO A 81 -100.79 -28.98 18.96
CA PRO A 81 -101.31 -30.16 18.27
C PRO A 81 -102.57 -29.80 17.45
N LYS A 82 -102.60 -30.30 16.21
CA LYS A 82 -103.76 -30.50 15.31
C LYS A 82 -105.04 -29.74 15.65
N VAL A 83 -105.32 -28.65 14.92
CA VAL A 83 -106.70 -28.18 14.71
C VAL A 83 -106.88 -27.73 13.25
N LEU A 84 -107.82 -28.39 12.56
CA LEU A 84 -108.42 -28.08 11.25
C LEU A 84 -107.53 -28.21 9.98
N GLY A 85 -107.43 -29.42 9.43
CA GLY A 85 -107.28 -29.67 7.97
C GLY A 85 -105.97 -29.31 7.25
N GLY A 86 -105.00 -28.66 7.90
CA GLY A 86 -103.71 -28.30 7.30
C GLY A 86 -102.66 -29.41 7.38
N LYS A 87 -101.95 -29.67 6.27
CA LYS A 87 -100.76 -30.55 6.21
C LYS A 87 -99.66 -30.05 7.17
N SER A 88 -98.78 -30.94 7.65
CA SER A 88 -97.68 -30.60 8.55
C SER A 88 -96.77 -29.51 7.94
N SER A 89 -96.13 -28.67 8.76
CA SER A 89 -95.21 -27.63 8.25
C SER A 89 -94.09 -28.22 7.39
N THR A 90 -93.61 -29.43 7.70
CA THR A 90 -92.62 -30.19 6.92
C THR A 90 -93.13 -30.71 5.57
N ASP A 91 -94.43 -30.96 5.41
CA ASP A 91 -95.01 -31.39 4.12
C ASP A 91 -95.25 -30.22 3.15
N ASN A 92 -95.50 -29.01 3.67
CA ASN A 92 -95.66 -27.80 2.85
C ASN A 92 -94.35 -27.33 2.19
N HIS A 93 -93.18 -27.75 2.71
CA HIS A 93 -91.89 -27.39 2.11
C HIS A 93 -91.50 -28.28 0.92
N LYS A 94 -92.18 -29.42 0.74
CA LYS A 94 -91.99 -30.30 -0.43
C LYS A 94 -92.89 -29.93 -1.62
N THR A 95 -93.87 -29.03 -1.43
CA THR A 95 -94.75 -28.56 -2.51
C THR A 95 -94.02 -27.54 -3.41
N ASN A 96 -94.64 -27.15 -4.53
CA ASN A 96 -94.12 -26.07 -5.38
C ASN A 96 -94.25 -24.68 -4.73
N ASP A 97 -94.80 -24.57 -3.52
CA ASP A 97 -94.97 -23.29 -2.83
C ASP A 97 -93.68 -22.75 -2.21
N PHE A 98 -92.73 -23.63 -1.89
CA PHE A 98 -91.40 -23.26 -1.38
C PHE A 98 -90.36 -23.16 -2.48
N LEU A 99 -90.19 -24.22 -3.28
CA LEU A 99 -89.35 -24.24 -4.47
C LEU A 99 -90.18 -24.79 -5.63
N ASP A 100 -90.34 -24.00 -6.69
CA ASP A 100 -91.12 -24.37 -7.87
C ASP A 100 -90.25 -25.07 -8.91
N THR A 101 -90.62 -26.31 -9.21
CA THR A 101 -89.97 -27.13 -10.23
C THR A 101 -90.19 -26.59 -11.65
N ASN A 102 -91.25 -25.82 -11.87
CA ASN A 102 -91.63 -25.29 -13.18
C ASN A 102 -91.15 -23.85 -13.43
N ASP A 103 -90.33 -23.30 -12.53
CA ASP A 103 -89.76 -21.97 -12.69
C ASP A 103 -88.86 -21.94 -13.94
N LEU A 104 -89.20 -21.06 -14.90
CA LEU A 104 -88.50 -20.95 -16.18
C LEU A 104 -87.26 -20.05 -16.11
N LEU A 105 -87.13 -19.23 -15.07
CA LEU A 105 -86.03 -18.27 -14.91
C LEU A 105 -84.98 -18.80 -13.95
N ASP A 106 -85.39 -19.25 -12.76
CA ASP A 106 -84.54 -19.72 -11.67
C ASP A 106 -84.73 -21.23 -11.47
N THR A 107 -84.24 -22.00 -12.43
CA THR A 107 -84.44 -23.46 -12.50
C THR A 107 -83.58 -24.23 -11.48
N PHE A 108 -84.00 -25.46 -11.13
CA PHE A 108 -83.17 -26.37 -10.33
C PHE A 108 -81.83 -26.70 -10.99
N LEU A 109 -81.80 -26.74 -12.33
CA LEU A 109 -80.57 -26.94 -13.10
C LEU A 109 -79.57 -25.79 -12.86
N GLN A 110 -80.03 -24.54 -12.90
CA GLN A 110 -79.17 -23.38 -12.62
C GLN A 110 -78.65 -23.37 -11.18
N MET A 111 -79.47 -23.80 -10.22
CA MET A 111 -79.03 -23.94 -8.82
C MET A 111 -77.98 -25.04 -8.67
N LYS A 112 -78.17 -26.17 -9.34
CA LYS A 112 -77.17 -27.25 -9.38
C LYS A 112 -75.86 -26.79 -10.04
N GLN A 113 -75.95 -26.03 -11.13
CA GLN A 113 -74.78 -25.43 -11.79
C GLN A 113 -74.06 -24.41 -10.90
N ALA A 114 -74.81 -23.55 -10.19
CA ALA A 114 -74.22 -22.60 -9.24
C ALA A 114 -73.56 -23.33 -8.05
N ALA A 115 -74.18 -24.38 -7.53
CA ALA A 115 -73.59 -25.21 -6.49
C ALA A 115 -72.28 -25.86 -6.96
N ALA A 116 -72.23 -26.33 -8.21
CA ALA A 116 -71.03 -26.94 -8.78
C ALA A 116 -69.91 -25.92 -8.98
N GLU A 117 -70.24 -24.74 -9.50
CA GLU A 117 -69.32 -23.62 -9.67
C GLU A 117 -68.64 -23.25 -8.33
N GLU A 118 -69.44 -22.98 -7.31
CA GLU A 118 -68.92 -22.62 -5.98
C GLU A 118 -68.12 -23.74 -5.35
N ARG A 119 -68.58 -24.99 -5.48
CA ARG A 119 -67.89 -26.14 -4.92
C ARG A 119 -66.49 -26.32 -5.52
N VAL A 120 -66.36 -26.07 -6.83
CA VAL A 120 -65.06 -26.05 -7.53
C VAL A 120 -64.21 -24.87 -7.07
N LYS A 121 -64.75 -23.64 -7.06
CA LYS A 121 -64.02 -22.45 -6.57
C LYS A 121 -63.41 -22.68 -5.19
N PHE A 122 -64.18 -23.19 -4.23
CA PHE A 122 -63.65 -23.47 -2.90
C PHE A 122 -62.60 -24.59 -2.87
N GLY A 123 -62.65 -25.53 -3.82
CA GLY A 123 -61.63 -26.57 -3.99
C GLY A 123 -60.34 -26.08 -4.66
N LEU A 124 -60.32 -24.89 -5.29
CA LEU A 124 -59.11 -24.33 -5.92
C LEU A 124 -58.11 -23.78 -4.91
N SER A 125 -58.57 -23.32 -3.75
CA SER A 125 -57.71 -22.68 -2.75
C SER A 125 -56.53 -23.56 -2.30
N SER A 126 -56.69 -24.89 -2.30
CA SER A 126 -55.63 -25.86 -1.97
C SER A 126 -54.81 -26.34 -3.18
N ALA A 127 -55.17 -25.98 -4.41
CA ALA A 127 -54.53 -26.49 -5.64
C ALA A 127 -53.16 -25.86 -5.93
N ASP A 128 -52.18 -26.65 -6.35
CA ASP A 128 -50.82 -26.17 -6.67
C ASP A 128 -50.79 -25.12 -7.80
N GLU A 129 -49.73 -24.29 -7.83
CA GLU A 129 -49.58 -23.21 -8.85
C GLU A 129 -49.73 -23.73 -10.29
N ASN A 130 -49.15 -24.90 -10.59
CA ASN A 130 -49.23 -25.51 -11.93
C ASN A 130 -50.66 -25.93 -12.28
N VAL A 131 -51.44 -26.41 -11.31
CA VAL A 131 -52.84 -26.79 -11.53
C VAL A 131 -53.68 -25.56 -11.84
N LEU A 132 -53.45 -24.46 -11.11
CA LEU A 132 -54.11 -23.18 -11.36
C LEU A 132 -53.74 -22.62 -12.75
N ILE A 133 -52.46 -22.69 -13.14
CA ILE A 133 -51.98 -22.26 -14.46
C ILE A 133 -52.64 -23.07 -15.59
N ASP A 134 -52.73 -24.39 -15.44
CA ASP A 134 -53.33 -25.26 -16.47
C ASP A 134 -54.84 -25.03 -16.61
N ILE A 135 -55.56 -24.78 -15.51
CA ILE A 135 -56.99 -24.39 -15.54
C ILE A 135 -57.19 -23.13 -16.39
N LEU A 136 -56.29 -22.15 -16.27
CA LEU A 136 -56.36 -20.90 -17.01
C LEU A 136 -56.14 -21.12 -18.52
N LYS A 137 -55.25 -22.05 -18.89
CA LYS A 137 -54.87 -22.35 -20.29
C LYS A 137 -55.88 -23.20 -21.06
N HIS A 138 -56.57 -24.12 -20.40
CA HIS A 138 -57.48 -25.06 -21.08
C HIS A 138 -58.72 -24.40 -21.67
N ASN A 139 -59.19 -24.87 -22.83
CA ASN A 139 -60.49 -24.45 -23.39
C ASN A 139 -61.68 -25.07 -22.61
N GLY A 140 -62.93 -24.78 -22.98
CA GLY A 140 -64.11 -25.17 -22.20
C GLY A 140 -64.21 -26.66 -21.87
N GLN A 141 -64.09 -27.53 -22.86
CA GLN A 141 -64.13 -28.99 -22.66
C GLN A 141 -62.90 -29.50 -21.90
N GLN A 142 -61.70 -29.09 -22.33
CA GLN A 142 -60.44 -29.48 -21.69
C GLN A 142 -60.40 -29.08 -20.21
N CYS A 143 -60.97 -27.91 -19.87
CA CYS A 143 -61.03 -27.43 -18.50
C CYS A 143 -61.96 -28.30 -17.63
N ARG A 144 -63.13 -28.71 -18.15
CA ARG A 144 -64.03 -29.65 -17.44
C ARG A 144 -63.35 -30.99 -17.18
N GLU A 145 -62.71 -31.56 -18.20
CA GLU A 145 -61.94 -32.82 -18.07
C GLU A 145 -60.84 -32.69 -17.02
N TYR A 146 -60.07 -31.60 -17.08
CA TYR A 146 -58.96 -31.35 -16.19
C TYR A 146 -59.38 -31.12 -14.74
N LEU A 147 -60.43 -30.32 -14.49
CA LEU A 147 -60.99 -30.09 -13.16
C LEU A 147 -61.44 -31.41 -12.53
N ALA A 148 -62.07 -32.28 -13.31
CA ALA A 148 -62.54 -33.58 -12.82
C ALA A 148 -61.42 -34.60 -12.63
N GLU A 149 -60.22 -34.38 -13.18
CA GLU A 149 -59.04 -35.20 -12.91
C GLU A 149 -58.26 -34.69 -11.70
N LYS A 150 -57.93 -33.39 -11.68
CA LYS A 150 -56.98 -32.81 -10.73
C LYS A 150 -57.60 -32.41 -9.39
N LEU A 151 -58.89 -32.07 -9.35
CA LEU A 151 -59.56 -31.71 -8.10
C LEU A 151 -60.26 -32.91 -7.43
N ARG A 152 -60.02 -34.16 -7.85
CA ARG A 152 -60.75 -35.35 -7.33
C ARG A 152 -60.68 -35.53 -5.82
N SER A 153 -59.63 -35.06 -5.16
CA SER A 153 -59.49 -35.09 -3.70
C SER A 153 -60.41 -34.08 -3.00
N GLU A 154 -60.74 -32.98 -3.67
CA GLU A 154 -61.54 -31.88 -3.14
C GLU A 154 -62.98 -31.92 -3.63
N VAL A 155 -63.22 -32.19 -4.92
CA VAL A 155 -64.52 -32.25 -5.59
C VAL A 155 -64.56 -33.44 -6.54
N LYS A 156 -65.49 -34.36 -6.31
CA LYS A 156 -65.64 -35.56 -7.14
C LYS A 156 -66.58 -35.33 -8.33
N LEU A 157 -66.18 -34.47 -9.27
CA LEU A 157 -67.02 -34.09 -10.42
C LEU A 157 -67.51 -35.30 -11.24
N ASN A 158 -66.67 -36.32 -11.44
CA ASN A 158 -67.06 -37.54 -12.18
C ASN A 158 -68.12 -38.41 -11.47
N GLU A 159 -68.35 -38.20 -10.17
CA GLU A 159 -69.39 -38.91 -9.40
C GLU A 159 -70.70 -38.11 -9.35
N ILE A 160 -70.73 -36.88 -9.90
CA ILE A 160 -71.94 -36.04 -9.90
C ILE A 160 -72.90 -36.51 -11.01
N PRO A 161 -74.17 -36.82 -10.68
CA PRO A 161 -75.16 -37.22 -11.69
C PRO A 161 -75.33 -36.16 -12.79
N GLY A 162 -75.29 -36.59 -14.05
CA GLY A 162 -75.38 -35.69 -15.22
C GLY A 162 -74.05 -35.04 -15.64
N TRP A 163 -72.93 -35.43 -15.02
CA TRP A 163 -71.59 -35.00 -15.44
C TRP A 163 -71.19 -35.58 -16.80
N ASP A 164 -70.90 -34.70 -17.75
CA ASP A 164 -70.22 -35.04 -19.00
C ASP A 164 -69.43 -33.80 -19.46
N PRO A 165 -68.11 -33.93 -19.70
CA PRO A 165 -67.25 -32.80 -20.03
C PRO A 165 -67.61 -32.11 -21.36
N SER A 166 -68.37 -32.77 -22.23
CA SER A 166 -68.79 -32.23 -23.53
C SER A 166 -70.05 -31.36 -23.45
N ASN A 167 -70.76 -31.35 -22.31
CA ASN A 167 -71.99 -30.56 -22.12
C ASN A 167 -71.91 -29.58 -20.93
N GLU A 168 -72.98 -28.81 -20.73
CA GLU A 168 -73.03 -27.72 -19.73
C GLU A 168 -73.93 -28.04 -18.52
N ASN A 169 -74.33 -29.31 -18.33
CA ASN A 169 -75.34 -29.66 -17.33
C ASN A 169 -74.88 -29.48 -15.88
N VAL A 170 -73.57 -29.49 -15.63
CA VAL A 170 -72.98 -29.30 -14.29
C VAL A 170 -72.14 -28.03 -14.22
N LEU A 171 -71.19 -27.83 -15.15
CA LEU A 171 -70.40 -26.60 -15.23
C LEU A 171 -70.67 -25.89 -16.55
N SER A 172 -71.43 -24.79 -16.51
CA SER A 172 -71.70 -23.96 -17.68
C SER A 172 -70.45 -23.21 -18.16
N THR A 173 -70.47 -22.67 -19.37
CA THR A 173 -69.36 -21.85 -19.88
C THR A 173 -69.14 -20.59 -19.03
N ALA A 174 -70.22 -20.00 -18.49
CA ALA A 174 -70.12 -18.89 -17.55
C ALA A 174 -69.46 -19.31 -16.22
N ALA A 175 -69.83 -20.49 -15.69
CA ALA A 175 -69.20 -21.03 -14.49
C ALA A 175 -67.70 -21.25 -14.68
N LEU A 176 -67.26 -21.76 -15.84
CA LEU A 176 -65.84 -21.92 -16.15
C LEU A 176 -65.08 -20.59 -16.19
N MET A 177 -65.68 -19.51 -16.70
CA MET A 177 -65.05 -18.18 -16.67
C MET A 177 -64.86 -17.70 -15.24
N ASN A 178 -65.88 -17.85 -14.39
CA ASN A 178 -65.78 -17.47 -12.98
C ASN A 178 -64.78 -18.34 -12.20
N ILE A 179 -64.71 -19.64 -12.50
CA ILE A 179 -63.70 -20.57 -11.95
C ILE A 179 -62.29 -20.14 -12.38
N LYS A 180 -62.10 -19.71 -13.63
CA LYS A 180 -60.81 -19.19 -14.11
C LYS A 180 -60.43 -17.89 -13.42
N THR A 181 -61.38 -16.97 -13.21
CA THR A 181 -61.11 -15.75 -12.44
C THR A 181 -60.72 -16.08 -11.00
N GLU A 182 -61.38 -17.04 -10.36
CA GLU A 182 -61.00 -17.48 -9.02
C GLU A 182 -59.60 -18.15 -9.00
N ALA A 183 -59.30 -19.02 -9.98
CA ALA A 183 -57.99 -19.63 -10.12
C ALA A 183 -56.87 -18.58 -10.32
N ALA A 184 -57.16 -17.49 -11.04
CA ALA A 184 -56.22 -16.38 -11.19
C ALA A 184 -56.05 -15.59 -9.88
N ASN A 185 -57.12 -15.36 -9.12
CA ASN A 185 -57.03 -14.72 -7.80
C ASN A 185 -56.20 -15.55 -6.82
N ASP A 186 -56.44 -16.87 -6.76
CA ASP A 186 -55.68 -17.80 -5.92
C ASP A 186 -54.20 -17.88 -6.34
N LEU A 187 -53.93 -17.92 -7.65
CA LEU A 187 -52.56 -17.89 -8.15
C LEU A 187 -51.87 -16.57 -7.75
N LEU A 188 -52.52 -15.42 -7.94
CA LEU A 188 -51.96 -14.12 -7.56
C LEU A 188 -51.67 -14.04 -6.05
N LEU A 189 -52.56 -14.58 -5.20
CA LEU A 189 -52.31 -14.67 -3.75
C LEU A 189 -51.07 -15.50 -3.40
N LYS A 190 -50.81 -16.60 -4.12
CA LYS A 190 -49.61 -17.44 -3.95
C LYS A 190 -48.35 -16.74 -4.46
N LEU A 191 -48.43 -16.06 -5.61
CA LEU A 191 -47.30 -15.31 -6.16
C LEU A 191 -46.89 -14.17 -5.22
N LEU A 192 -47.86 -13.48 -4.59
CA LEU A 192 -47.60 -12.43 -3.61
C LEU A 192 -46.86 -12.93 -2.35
N ASP A 193 -46.93 -14.23 -2.04
CA ASP A 193 -46.21 -14.85 -0.92
C ASP A 193 -44.77 -15.22 -1.24
N LYS A 194 -44.33 -15.16 -2.50
CA LYS A 194 -43.00 -15.65 -2.86
C LYS A 194 -41.91 -14.79 -2.18
N PRO A 195 -41.03 -15.40 -1.37
CA PRO A 195 -40.01 -14.65 -0.62
C PRO A 195 -38.97 -13.99 -1.53
N ASP A 196 -38.80 -14.51 -2.74
CA ASP A 196 -37.83 -14.03 -3.74
C ASP A 196 -38.25 -12.71 -4.40
N LEU A 197 -39.54 -12.34 -4.33
CA LEU A 197 -40.01 -11.03 -4.76
C LEU A 197 -39.63 -9.97 -3.71
N LYS A 198 -38.56 -9.24 -4.03
CA LYS A 198 -37.98 -8.21 -3.16
C LYS A 198 -38.18 -6.78 -3.65
N GLU A 199 -38.67 -6.58 -4.87
CA GLU A 199 -38.87 -5.25 -5.43
C GLU A 199 -40.21 -4.64 -5.00
N SER A 200 -40.16 -3.68 -4.08
CA SER A 200 -41.32 -3.01 -3.48
C SER A 200 -42.25 -2.35 -4.53
N LYS A 201 -41.68 -1.85 -5.63
CA LYS A 201 -42.41 -1.13 -6.69
C LYS A 201 -43.42 -2.00 -7.44
N ILE A 202 -43.16 -3.30 -7.57
CA ILE A 202 -44.05 -4.23 -8.26
C ILE A 202 -45.38 -4.38 -7.50
N PHE A 203 -45.31 -4.47 -6.17
CA PHE A 203 -46.48 -4.50 -5.30
C PHE A 203 -47.26 -3.19 -5.34
N LYS A 204 -46.54 -2.06 -5.31
CA LYS A 204 -47.14 -0.73 -5.46
C LYS A 204 -47.90 -0.57 -6.77
N LYS A 205 -47.31 -0.99 -7.89
CA LYS A 205 -47.97 -0.97 -9.22
C LYS A 205 -49.29 -1.74 -9.22
N LEU A 206 -49.35 -2.89 -8.54
CA LEU A 206 -50.59 -3.67 -8.43
C LEU A 206 -51.67 -2.93 -7.63
N ILE A 207 -51.28 -2.29 -6.51
CA ILE A 207 -52.18 -1.48 -5.67
C ILE A 207 -52.70 -0.26 -6.45
N ASP A 208 -51.81 0.46 -7.13
CA ASP A 208 -52.15 1.64 -7.92
C ASP A 208 -53.07 1.25 -9.10
N ALA A 209 -52.80 0.11 -9.76
CA ALA A 209 -53.62 -0.43 -10.84
C ALA A 209 -55.03 -0.83 -10.37
N HIS A 210 -55.16 -1.43 -9.19
CA HIS A 210 -56.46 -1.71 -8.60
C HIS A 210 -57.22 -0.42 -8.27
N THR A 211 -56.53 0.55 -7.66
CA THR A 211 -57.10 1.85 -7.29
C THR A 211 -57.56 2.64 -8.51
N SER A 212 -56.90 2.49 -9.66
CA SER A 212 -57.30 3.15 -10.90
C SER A 212 -58.61 2.61 -11.48
N GLY A 213 -59.09 1.43 -11.06
CA GLY A 213 -60.33 0.81 -11.53
C GLY A 213 -60.31 0.36 -13.00
N VAL A 214 -59.12 0.28 -13.62
CA VAL A 214 -58.95 -0.06 -15.05
C VAL A 214 -58.45 -1.49 -15.18
N THR A 215 -59.25 -2.37 -15.79
CA THR A 215 -58.91 -3.79 -15.96
C THR A 215 -57.54 -3.97 -16.62
N ALA A 216 -57.25 -3.25 -17.72
CA ALA A 216 -55.97 -3.36 -18.42
C ALA A 216 -54.75 -3.06 -17.54
N ASN A 217 -54.87 -2.14 -16.58
CA ASN A 217 -53.78 -1.82 -15.65
C ASN A 217 -53.55 -2.96 -14.66
N VAL A 218 -54.63 -3.55 -14.12
CA VAL A 218 -54.54 -4.71 -13.21
C VAL A 218 -53.91 -5.89 -13.94
N GLN A 219 -54.35 -6.16 -15.18
CA GLN A 219 -53.79 -7.24 -16.00
C GLN A 219 -52.30 -7.02 -16.30
N ALA A 220 -51.89 -5.78 -16.61
CA ALA A 220 -50.49 -5.44 -16.85
C ALA A 220 -49.63 -5.61 -15.58
N ALA A 221 -50.08 -5.08 -14.44
CA ALA A 221 -49.36 -5.15 -13.17
C ALA A 221 -49.27 -6.61 -12.66
N ALA A 222 -50.35 -7.39 -12.76
CA ALA A 222 -50.35 -8.79 -12.39
C ALA A 222 -49.44 -9.63 -13.31
N ARG A 223 -49.41 -9.34 -14.62
CA ARG A 223 -48.50 -9.99 -15.57
C ARG A 223 -47.03 -9.71 -15.22
N GLU A 224 -46.70 -8.46 -14.89
CA GLU A 224 -45.36 -8.07 -14.46
C GLU A 224 -44.95 -8.83 -13.20
N LEU A 225 -45.84 -8.87 -12.19
CA LEU A 225 -45.61 -9.62 -10.95
C LEU A 225 -45.41 -11.11 -11.21
N ALA A 226 -46.26 -11.73 -12.03
CA ALA A 226 -46.16 -13.15 -12.37
C ALA A 226 -44.85 -13.51 -13.09
N LYS A 227 -44.39 -12.62 -13.97
CA LYS A 227 -43.10 -12.78 -14.65
C LYS A 227 -41.94 -12.74 -13.66
N GLU A 228 -41.92 -11.75 -12.78
CA GLU A 228 -40.88 -11.61 -11.73
C GLU A 228 -40.96 -12.75 -10.69
N ALA A 229 -42.14 -13.33 -10.50
CA ALA A 229 -42.39 -14.48 -9.64
C ALA A 229 -42.00 -15.83 -10.28
N GLY A 230 -41.41 -15.82 -11.49
CA GLY A 230 -40.82 -16.97 -12.16
C GLY A 230 -41.71 -17.66 -13.21
N ILE A 231 -42.89 -17.11 -13.55
CA ILE A 231 -43.71 -17.66 -14.65
C ILE A 231 -43.13 -17.18 -15.98
N VAL A 232 -42.49 -18.08 -16.71
CA VAL A 232 -41.78 -17.79 -17.98
C VAL A 232 -42.57 -18.10 -19.24
N ASP A 233 -43.60 -18.95 -19.18
CA ASP A 233 -44.45 -19.29 -20.33
C ASP A 233 -45.33 -18.08 -20.74
N PRO A 234 -45.13 -17.47 -21.92
CA PRO A 234 -45.90 -16.32 -22.37
C PRO A 234 -47.40 -16.61 -22.49
N THR A 235 -47.77 -17.83 -22.85
CA THR A 235 -49.19 -18.25 -22.96
C THR A 235 -49.84 -18.35 -21.59
N ALA A 236 -49.11 -18.87 -20.60
CA ALA A 236 -49.57 -18.90 -19.21
C ALA A 236 -49.74 -17.48 -18.63
N LEU A 237 -48.77 -16.59 -18.88
CA LEU A 237 -48.84 -15.18 -18.46
C LEU A 237 -50.05 -14.45 -19.08
N ASP A 238 -50.30 -14.65 -20.37
CA ASP A 238 -51.46 -14.08 -21.07
C ASP A 238 -52.78 -14.61 -20.50
N ALA A 239 -52.88 -15.93 -20.30
CA ALA A 239 -54.09 -16.56 -19.77
C ALA A 239 -54.39 -16.12 -18.33
N PHE A 240 -53.36 -16.05 -17.49
CA PHE A 240 -53.46 -15.53 -16.12
C PHE A 240 -53.92 -14.08 -16.08
N ALA A 241 -53.23 -13.19 -16.82
CA ALA A 241 -53.57 -11.79 -16.84
C ALA A 241 -55.00 -11.57 -17.35
N LYS A 242 -55.40 -12.22 -18.46
CA LYS A 242 -56.74 -12.06 -19.05
C LYS A 242 -57.87 -12.52 -18.13
N ALA A 243 -57.63 -13.48 -17.24
CA ALA A 243 -58.63 -13.99 -16.31
C ALA A 243 -58.92 -13.05 -15.13
N LEU A 244 -58.02 -12.10 -14.84
CA LEU A 244 -58.20 -11.11 -13.77
C LEU A 244 -59.12 -9.95 -14.20
N THR A 245 -59.90 -9.49 -13.22
CA THR A 245 -60.82 -8.34 -13.34
C THR A 245 -60.27 -7.11 -12.62
N LYS A 246 -60.88 -5.94 -12.84
CA LYS A 246 -60.53 -4.69 -12.12
C LYS A 246 -60.71 -4.80 -10.60
N ASP A 247 -61.71 -5.59 -10.17
CA ASP A 247 -62.10 -5.74 -8.76
C ASP A 247 -61.32 -6.91 -8.14
N LEU A 248 -60.06 -6.66 -7.77
CA LEU A 248 -59.26 -7.62 -7.01
C LEU A 248 -59.86 -7.82 -5.61
N THR A 249 -59.69 -9.02 -5.04
CA THR A 249 -60.18 -9.31 -3.69
C THR A 249 -59.40 -8.51 -2.64
N LYS A 250 -60.06 -8.19 -1.52
CA LYS A 250 -59.43 -7.48 -0.39
C LYS A 250 -58.20 -8.22 0.15
N ALA A 251 -58.20 -9.55 0.10
CA ALA A 251 -57.06 -10.36 0.51
C ALA A 251 -55.81 -10.10 -0.35
N ILE A 252 -55.98 -9.90 -1.66
CA ILE A 252 -54.88 -9.60 -2.59
C ILE A 252 -54.31 -8.20 -2.29
N THR A 253 -55.18 -7.20 -2.14
CA THR A 253 -54.77 -5.81 -1.96
C THR A 253 -54.14 -5.55 -0.59
N ASP A 254 -54.73 -6.08 0.49
CA ASP A 254 -54.16 -6.00 1.85
C ASP A 254 -52.77 -6.64 1.90
N LYS A 255 -52.59 -7.77 1.22
CA LYS A 255 -51.32 -8.51 1.19
C LYS A 255 -50.25 -7.81 0.37
N ALA A 256 -50.61 -7.27 -0.79
CA ALA A 256 -49.72 -6.45 -1.61
C ALA A 256 -49.26 -5.20 -0.85
N ASP A 257 -50.18 -4.51 -0.15
CA ASP A 257 -49.87 -3.32 0.65
C ASP A 257 -48.96 -3.65 1.85
N ALA A 258 -49.25 -4.72 2.58
CA ALA A 258 -48.41 -5.18 3.67
C ALA A 258 -46.98 -5.52 3.20
N ARG A 259 -46.85 -6.18 2.05
CA ARG A 259 -45.55 -6.54 1.46
C ARG A 259 -44.79 -5.31 0.95
N HIS A 260 -45.47 -4.37 0.29
CA HIS A 260 -44.91 -3.09 -0.16
C HIS A 260 -44.31 -2.31 1.02
N LYS A 261 -45.10 -2.10 2.09
CA LYS A 261 -44.68 -1.37 3.29
C LYS A 261 -43.48 -2.03 3.99
N ALA A 262 -43.48 -3.36 4.07
CA ALA A 262 -42.38 -4.10 4.71
C ALA A 262 -41.04 -3.94 3.94
N LEU A 263 -41.09 -4.02 2.60
CA LEU A 263 -39.89 -3.89 1.77
C LEU A 263 -39.37 -2.45 1.71
N GLU A 264 -40.27 -1.46 1.60
CA GLU A 264 -39.91 -0.02 1.63
C GLU A 264 -39.23 0.35 2.97
N LYS A 265 -39.78 -0.13 4.10
CA LYS A 265 -39.16 0.06 5.42
C LYS A 265 -37.74 -0.51 5.49
N ALA A 266 -37.51 -1.71 4.95
CA ALA A 266 -36.19 -2.35 4.96
C ALA A 266 -35.17 -1.59 4.10
N GLU A 267 -35.58 -1.10 2.93
CA GLU A 267 -34.76 -0.28 2.04
C GLU A 267 -34.33 1.02 2.72
N HIS A 268 -35.28 1.74 3.32
CA HIS A 268 -35.02 3.00 4.00
C HIS A 268 -34.08 2.84 5.20
N LEU A 269 -34.23 1.74 5.96
CA LEU A 269 -33.34 1.42 7.08
C LEU A 269 -31.90 1.14 6.61
N ALA A 270 -31.74 0.43 5.48
CA ALA A 270 -30.43 0.13 4.92
C ALA A 270 -29.73 1.40 4.42
N GLU A 271 -30.47 2.28 3.74
CA GLU A 271 -29.96 3.58 3.29
C GLU A 271 -29.51 4.44 4.48
N PHE A 272 -30.35 4.56 5.51
CA PHE A 272 -30.04 5.33 6.71
C PHE A 272 -28.80 4.78 7.45
N LYS A 273 -28.67 3.45 7.57
CA LYS A 273 -27.48 2.81 8.15
C LYS A 273 -26.20 3.18 7.38
N GLN A 274 -26.26 3.25 6.05
CA GLN A 274 -25.11 3.62 5.24
C GLN A 274 -24.75 5.10 5.41
N GLN A 275 -25.73 5.98 5.41
CA GLN A 275 -25.50 7.42 5.56
C GLN A 275 -24.94 7.78 6.95
N LEU A 276 -25.37 7.08 8.01
CA LEU A 276 -24.76 7.24 9.34
C LEU A 276 -23.29 6.80 9.37
N LYS A 277 -22.93 5.69 8.71
CA LYS A 277 -21.53 5.28 8.57
C LYS A 277 -20.71 6.32 7.80
N ASP A 278 -21.26 6.86 6.73
CA ASP A 278 -20.60 7.88 5.92
C ASP A 278 -20.40 9.17 6.73
N TYR A 279 -21.39 9.56 7.53
CA TYR A 279 -21.27 10.68 8.47
C TYR A 279 -20.15 10.45 9.49
N GLU A 280 -20.15 9.29 10.19
CA GLU A 280 -19.10 8.96 11.16
C GLU A 280 -17.69 8.99 10.52
N SER A 281 -17.55 8.55 9.27
CA SER A 281 -16.26 8.51 8.56
C SER A 281 -15.71 9.90 8.22
N LYS A 282 -16.57 10.92 8.09
CA LYS A 282 -16.19 12.30 7.78
C LYS A 282 -15.77 13.10 9.01
N LEU A 283 -16.08 12.63 10.21
CA LEU A 283 -15.74 13.31 11.46
C LEU A 283 -14.27 13.08 11.83
N THR A 284 -13.40 13.99 11.39
CA THR A 284 -12.02 14.07 11.90
C THR A 284 -12.02 14.49 13.39
N PRO A 285 -10.93 14.23 14.14
CA PRO A 285 -10.86 14.62 15.55
C PRO A 285 -11.16 16.10 15.81
N ASP A 286 -10.69 17.00 14.95
CA ASP A 286 -10.96 18.45 15.06
C ASP A 286 -12.44 18.78 14.83
N VAL A 287 -13.05 18.19 13.79
CA VAL A 287 -14.47 18.39 13.48
C VAL A 287 -15.34 17.87 14.61
N LEU A 288 -15.04 16.66 15.12
CA LEU A 288 -15.79 16.05 16.22
C LEU A 288 -15.76 16.93 17.48
N VAL A 289 -14.59 17.44 17.86
CA VAL A 289 -14.45 18.33 19.03
C VAL A 289 -15.26 19.64 18.85
N GLY A 290 -15.45 20.09 17.61
CA GLY A 290 -16.33 21.21 17.28
C GLY A 290 -17.84 20.92 17.41
N LYS A 291 -18.25 19.65 17.49
CA LYS A 291 -19.67 19.24 17.56
C LYS A 291 -20.21 19.08 18.99
N GLY A 292 -19.53 19.61 20.01
CA GLY A 292 -19.93 19.46 21.41
C GLY A 292 -21.39 19.87 21.70
N ALA A 293 -21.88 20.97 21.11
CA ALA A 293 -23.26 21.42 21.30
C ALA A 293 -24.31 20.40 20.80
N LEU A 294 -24.04 19.75 19.66
CA LEU A 294 -24.88 18.72 19.08
C LEU A 294 -24.87 17.44 19.93
N LEU A 295 -23.69 17.02 20.38
CA LEU A 295 -23.52 15.82 21.21
C LEU A 295 -24.09 15.97 22.64
N ASN A 296 -24.28 17.19 23.11
CA ASN A 296 -24.86 17.47 24.42
C ASN A 296 -26.40 17.38 24.43
N ARG A 297 -27.02 17.11 23.28
CA ARG A 297 -28.48 16.94 23.15
C ARG A 297 -28.94 15.57 23.69
N ASN A 298 -30.24 15.41 23.93
CA ASN A 298 -30.81 14.08 24.14
C ASN A 298 -30.93 13.33 22.79
N ASP A 299 -31.10 12.00 22.83
CA ASP A 299 -31.03 11.16 21.63
C ASP A 299 -32.08 11.56 20.56
N GLY A 300 -33.27 11.99 20.97
CA GLY A 300 -34.31 12.46 20.07
C GLY A 300 -33.94 13.78 19.39
N ALA A 301 -33.50 14.77 20.15
CA ALA A 301 -33.07 16.06 19.62
C ALA A 301 -31.80 15.93 18.75
N PHE A 302 -30.88 15.03 19.13
CA PHE A 302 -29.70 14.68 18.32
C PHE A 302 -30.11 14.13 16.96
N LEU A 303 -31.07 13.18 16.92
CA LEU A 303 -31.60 12.65 15.67
C LEU A 303 -32.28 13.73 14.82
N THR A 304 -33.14 14.55 15.43
CA THR A 304 -33.83 15.62 14.72
C THR A 304 -32.84 16.61 14.10
N GLU A 305 -31.82 17.01 14.85
CA GLU A 305 -30.81 17.98 14.41
C GLU A 305 -29.90 17.40 13.31
N LEU A 306 -29.52 16.12 13.41
CA LEU A 306 -28.84 15.37 12.33
C LEU A 306 -29.62 15.38 11.01
N CYS A 307 -30.94 15.16 11.10
CA CYS A 307 -31.84 15.15 9.94
C CYS A 307 -32.18 16.56 9.43
N SER A 308 -32.28 17.57 10.29
CA SER A 308 -32.72 18.92 9.90
C SER A 308 -31.60 19.82 9.39
N VAL A 309 -30.38 19.67 9.89
CA VAL A 309 -29.24 20.56 9.56
C VAL A 309 -28.55 20.18 8.23
N HIS A 310 -29.14 19.28 7.45
CA HIS A 310 -28.56 18.73 6.20
C HIS A 310 -27.20 18.02 6.43
N GLU A 311 -26.91 17.59 7.67
CA GLU A 311 -25.71 16.79 7.94
C GLU A 311 -25.83 15.38 7.34
N LEU A 312 -27.06 14.89 7.21
CA LEU A 312 -27.43 13.73 6.39
C LEU A 312 -28.21 14.19 5.15
N PRO A 313 -28.07 13.50 3.99
CA PRO A 313 -28.85 13.79 2.79
C PRO A 313 -30.37 13.78 3.04
N ALA A 314 -31.14 14.47 2.21
CA ALA A 314 -32.60 14.37 2.29
C ALA A 314 -33.05 12.97 1.81
N GLY A 315 -33.63 12.18 2.70
CA GLY A 315 -34.16 10.85 2.37
C GLY A 315 -35.53 10.59 3.01
N PRO A 316 -36.24 9.54 2.58
CA PRO A 316 -37.60 9.26 3.03
C PRO A 316 -37.69 8.89 4.53
N TYR A 317 -36.57 8.51 5.16
CA TYR A 317 -36.45 8.32 6.62
C TYR A 317 -36.48 9.64 7.42
N ASN A 318 -36.37 10.81 6.76
CA ASN A 318 -36.54 12.12 7.42
C ASN A 318 -38.01 12.41 7.78
N ASN A 319 -38.94 11.56 7.38
CA ASN A 319 -40.33 11.62 7.81
C ASN A 319 -40.45 11.20 9.29
N GLY A 320 -41.19 11.97 10.09
CA GLY A 320 -41.37 11.73 11.53
C GLY A 320 -41.94 10.34 11.88
N LEU A 321 -42.68 9.71 10.96
CA LEU A 321 -43.17 8.34 11.14
C LEU A 321 -42.05 7.30 11.15
N ILE A 322 -41.04 7.44 10.28
CA ILE A 322 -39.91 6.51 10.22
C ILE A 322 -38.93 6.79 11.36
N GLN A 323 -38.76 8.06 11.77
CA GLN A 323 -37.95 8.41 12.93
C GLN A 323 -38.48 7.79 14.24
N ALA A 324 -39.78 7.53 14.36
CA ALA A 324 -40.37 6.88 15.52
C ALA A 324 -40.06 5.37 15.63
N GLU A 325 -39.42 4.77 14.61
CA GLU A 325 -39.12 3.35 14.60
C GLU A 325 -38.04 2.97 15.62
N PRO A 326 -38.28 1.96 16.48
CA PRO A 326 -37.34 1.57 17.54
C PRO A 326 -35.94 1.19 17.02
N GLU A 327 -35.85 0.58 15.85
CA GLU A 327 -34.56 0.19 15.24
C GLU A 327 -33.70 1.40 14.86
N ILE A 328 -34.32 2.47 14.35
CA ILE A 328 -33.63 3.72 14.00
C ILE A 328 -33.17 4.44 15.25
N GLN A 329 -34.04 4.53 16.26
CA GLN A 329 -33.72 5.12 17.56
C GLN A 329 -32.54 4.40 18.23
N ASN A 330 -32.54 3.07 18.24
CA ASN A 330 -31.45 2.27 18.79
C ASN A 330 -30.14 2.48 18.04
N LEU A 331 -30.17 2.50 16.71
CA LEU A 331 -28.98 2.70 15.87
C LEU A 331 -28.34 4.08 16.14
N VAL A 332 -29.17 5.13 16.21
CA VAL A 332 -28.73 6.50 16.47
C VAL A 332 -28.19 6.64 17.89
N LYS A 333 -28.87 6.06 18.88
CA LYS A 333 -28.41 6.03 20.27
C LYS A 333 -27.03 5.39 20.41
N GLU A 334 -26.81 4.25 19.74
CA GLU A 334 -25.51 3.58 19.75
C GLU A 334 -24.41 4.41 19.07
N MET A 335 -24.71 5.07 17.95
CA MET A 335 -23.79 6.02 17.32
C MET A 335 -23.49 7.20 18.25
N HIS A 336 -24.52 7.82 18.83
CA HIS A 336 -24.41 8.99 19.68
C HIS A 336 -23.49 8.71 20.88
N LYS A 337 -23.67 7.54 21.51
CA LYS A 337 -22.81 7.01 22.56
C LYS A 337 -21.35 6.88 22.12
N ARG A 338 -21.09 6.28 20.95
CA ARG A 338 -19.73 6.14 20.39
C ARG A 338 -19.07 7.50 20.09
N LEU A 339 -19.83 8.44 19.54
CA LEU A 339 -19.34 9.79 19.22
C LEU A 339 -19.03 10.59 20.50
N CYS A 340 -19.90 10.53 21.52
CA CYS A 340 -19.63 11.11 22.83
C CYS A 340 -18.35 10.53 23.46
N ALA A 341 -18.15 9.22 23.38
CA ALA A 341 -16.92 8.59 23.87
C ALA A 341 -15.67 9.07 23.13
N LYS A 342 -15.67 9.07 21.79
CA LYS A 342 -14.56 9.61 20.99
C LYS A 342 -14.31 11.09 21.28
N TYR A 343 -15.36 11.88 21.46
CA TYR A 343 -15.28 13.29 21.79
C TYR A 343 -14.54 13.51 23.11
N VAL A 344 -14.94 12.79 24.17
CA VAL A 344 -14.29 12.88 25.49
C VAL A 344 -12.84 12.44 25.39
N GLU A 345 -12.54 11.32 24.69
CA GLU A 345 -11.18 10.85 24.46
C GLU A 345 -10.29 11.93 23.80
N GLU A 346 -10.78 12.58 22.75
CA GLU A 346 -10.05 13.62 22.02
C GLU A 346 -9.89 14.92 22.82
N LYS A 347 -10.90 15.33 23.60
CA LYS A 347 -10.78 16.46 24.53
C LYS A 347 -9.75 16.19 25.62
N LEU A 348 -9.70 14.97 26.18
CA LEU A 348 -8.71 14.59 27.19
C LEU A 348 -7.27 14.66 26.63
N LYS A 349 -7.07 14.26 25.37
CA LYS A 349 -5.78 14.41 24.66
C LYS A 349 -5.38 15.88 24.46
N ARG A 350 -6.31 16.83 24.55
CA ARG A 350 -6.14 18.27 24.27
C ARG A 350 -6.22 19.17 25.50
N VAL A 351 -6.32 18.59 26.70
CA VAL A 351 -6.37 19.36 27.96
C VAL A 351 -5.19 20.35 28.02
N ALA A 352 -5.46 21.60 28.36
CA ALA A 352 -4.46 22.65 28.44
C ALA A 352 -3.37 22.31 29.48
N ALA A 353 -2.11 22.61 29.16
CA ALA A 353 -0.98 22.30 30.03
C ALA A 353 -0.84 23.31 31.20
N PRO A 354 -0.35 22.89 32.38
CA PRO A 354 0.04 21.53 32.76
C PRO A 354 -1.09 20.68 33.36
N ILE A 355 -1.07 19.37 33.13
CA ILE A 355 -2.07 18.44 33.69
C ILE A 355 -1.91 18.34 35.21
N ASN A 356 -3.02 18.38 35.95
CA ASN A 356 -3.00 18.13 37.39
C ASN A 356 -2.82 16.62 37.65
N VAL A 357 -1.59 16.25 38.03
CA VAL A 357 -1.19 14.84 38.25
C VAL A 357 -1.97 14.18 39.38
N VAL A 358 -2.42 14.94 40.39
CA VAL A 358 -3.23 14.40 41.49
C VAL A 358 -4.62 14.01 40.99
N HIS A 359 -5.31 14.92 40.29
CA HIS A 359 -6.62 14.63 39.71
C HIS A 359 -6.54 13.49 38.67
N MET A 360 -5.44 13.43 37.93
CA MET A 360 -5.20 12.36 36.97
C MET A 360 -5.01 11.01 37.69
N ALA A 361 -4.19 10.98 38.74
CA ALA A 361 -3.98 9.77 39.53
C ALA A 361 -5.30 9.27 40.12
N ASP A 362 -6.15 10.15 40.63
CA ASP A 362 -7.47 9.78 41.15
C ASP A 362 -8.39 9.22 40.05
N ALA A 363 -8.40 9.81 38.86
CA ALA A 363 -9.13 9.27 37.71
C ALA A 363 -8.61 7.89 37.28
N ILE A 364 -7.29 7.67 37.30
CA ILE A 364 -6.65 6.40 36.93
C ILE A 364 -6.97 5.30 37.95
N LYS A 365 -6.96 5.61 39.25
CA LYS A 365 -7.22 4.66 40.35
C LYS A 365 -8.69 4.25 40.46
N GLU A 366 -9.61 4.97 39.82
CA GLU A 366 -11.04 4.73 39.99
C GLU A 366 -11.51 3.41 39.36
N ASN A 367 -11.95 2.47 40.19
CA ASN A 367 -12.33 1.11 39.79
C ASN A 367 -13.78 0.76 40.17
N ARG A 368 -14.54 1.67 40.81
CA ARG A 368 -15.85 1.40 41.44
C ARG A 368 -17.07 1.68 40.55
N GLY A 369 -16.87 1.89 39.24
CA GLY A 369 -17.93 2.09 38.25
C GLY A 369 -17.97 3.51 37.65
N GLY A 370 -18.80 3.69 36.61
CA GLY A 370 -18.80 4.88 35.75
C GLY A 370 -19.01 6.22 36.47
N GLY A 371 -19.85 6.27 37.50
CA GLY A 371 -20.23 7.52 38.17
C GLY A 371 -19.06 8.31 38.79
N HIS A 372 -18.10 7.62 39.41
CA HIS A 372 -16.94 8.29 40.02
C HIS A 372 -15.90 8.74 38.99
N LEU A 373 -15.70 7.94 37.93
CA LEU A 373 -14.83 8.32 36.82
C LEU A 373 -15.38 9.56 36.11
N LYS A 374 -16.71 9.66 35.93
CA LYS A 374 -17.36 10.86 35.39
C LYS A 374 -16.98 12.11 36.18
N THR A 375 -17.11 12.09 37.50
CA THR A 375 -16.77 13.23 38.36
C THR A 375 -15.29 13.61 38.25
N ALA A 376 -14.40 12.62 38.12
CA ALA A 376 -12.98 12.88 37.91
C ALA A 376 -12.70 13.50 36.53
N LEU A 377 -13.37 13.04 35.46
CA LEU A 377 -13.23 13.59 34.10
C LEU A 377 -13.76 15.02 33.97
N GLN A 378 -14.80 15.39 34.73
CA GLN A 378 -15.33 16.75 34.77
C GLN A 378 -14.31 17.79 35.26
N GLN A 379 -13.30 17.38 36.03
CA GLN A 379 -12.20 18.26 36.45
C GLN A 379 -11.31 18.69 35.27
N PHE A 380 -11.31 17.92 34.18
CA PHE A 380 -10.54 18.22 32.97
C PHE A 380 -11.42 18.83 31.86
N ILE A 381 -12.70 18.46 31.81
CA ILE A 381 -13.66 18.92 30.79
C ILE A 381 -14.96 19.37 31.48
N PRO A 382 -15.03 20.63 31.95
CA PRO A 382 -16.21 21.15 32.66
C PRO A 382 -17.37 21.45 31.71
N GLY A 383 -18.61 21.38 32.22
CA GLY A 383 -19.82 21.88 31.53
C GLY A 383 -20.52 20.92 30.55
N GLU A 384 -20.01 19.70 30.36
CA GLU A 384 -20.50 18.75 29.34
C GLU A 384 -21.09 17.47 29.97
N GLY A 385 -21.89 17.63 31.04
CA GLY A 385 -22.36 16.52 31.88
C GLY A 385 -23.11 15.41 31.14
N GLU A 386 -23.94 15.79 30.18
CA GLU A 386 -24.75 14.90 29.33
C GLU A 386 -23.87 14.08 28.36
N ILE A 387 -22.80 14.67 27.81
CA ILE A 387 -21.82 13.95 26.98
C ILE A 387 -21.08 12.92 27.84
N HIS A 388 -20.66 13.31 29.05
CA HIS A 388 -19.98 12.40 29.97
C HIS A 388 -20.89 11.24 30.39
N ASP A 389 -22.17 11.48 30.66
CA ASP A 389 -23.14 10.42 30.98
C ASP A 389 -23.27 9.37 29.88
N ARG A 390 -23.30 9.81 28.61
CA ARG A 390 -23.36 8.91 27.45
C ARG A 390 -22.05 8.16 27.23
N ALA A 391 -20.90 8.77 27.52
CA ALA A 391 -19.59 8.23 27.23
C ALA A 391 -19.12 7.11 28.19
N VAL A 392 -19.60 7.10 29.45
CA VAL A 392 -18.82 6.56 30.58
C VAL A 392 -19.00 5.07 30.92
N LEU A 393 -19.93 4.32 30.32
CA LEU A 393 -20.15 2.90 30.68
C LEU A 393 -19.36 1.86 29.87
N GLU A 394 -18.68 2.21 28.77
CA GLU A 394 -17.94 1.24 27.92
C GLU A 394 -16.50 1.64 27.55
N SER A 395 -16.06 2.86 27.87
CA SER A 395 -14.76 3.40 27.39
C SER A 395 -13.83 3.90 28.50
N SER A 396 -14.02 3.46 29.74
CA SER A 396 -13.24 3.90 30.92
C SER A 396 -11.72 3.73 30.74
N ALA A 397 -11.27 2.59 30.20
CA ALA A 397 -9.86 2.34 29.92
C ALA A 397 -9.28 3.34 28.88
N LYS A 398 -10.05 3.71 27.85
CA LYS A 398 -9.60 4.65 26.82
C LYS A 398 -9.39 6.05 27.38
N PHE A 399 -10.26 6.49 28.29
CA PHE A 399 -10.11 7.80 28.94
C PHE A 399 -8.89 7.85 29.85
N LYS A 400 -8.66 6.80 30.65
CA LYS A 400 -7.45 6.67 31.46
C LYS A 400 -6.19 6.65 30.58
N ALA A 401 -6.20 5.88 29.49
CA ALA A 401 -5.10 5.86 28.53
C ALA A 401 -4.86 7.23 27.88
N ALA A 402 -5.91 7.97 27.49
CA ALA A 402 -5.80 9.31 26.93
C ALA A 402 -5.14 10.30 27.90
N LEU A 403 -5.52 10.27 29.17
CA LEU A 403 -4.90 11.07 30.23
C LEU A 403 -3.41 10.74 30.40
N VAL A 404 -3.06 9.45 30.44
CA VAL A 404 -1.65 9.02 30.56
C VAL A 404 -0.85 9.44 29.34
N LYS A 405 -1.39 9.28 28.13
CA LYS A 405 -0.74 9.74 26.88
C LYS A 405 -0.58 11.25 26.83
N ARG A 406 -1.55 12.01 27.37
CA ARG A 406 -1.42 13.46 27.53
C ARG A 406 -0.28 13.80 28.51
N TYR A 407 -0.19 13.11 29.64
CA TYR A 407 0.90 13.29 30.60
C TYR A 407 2.27 12.95 29.98
N VAL A 408 2.36 11.86 29.21
CA VAL A 408 3.58 11.51 28.46
C VAL A 408 4.03 12.66 27.56
N LYS A 409 3.09 13.37 26.91
CA LYS A 409 3.40 14.55 26.08
C LYS A 409 3.95 15.76 26.86
N GLU A 410 3.83 15.76 28.19
CA GLU A 410 4.40 16.79 29.07
C GLU A 410 5.78 16.38 29.61
N LEU A 411 6.22 15.13 29.38
CA LEU A 411 7.54 14.67 29.77
C LEU A 411 8.59 15.21 28.79
N THR A 412 9.08 16.41 29.06
CA THR A 412 10.12 17.06 28.27
C THR A 412 11.32 17.43 29.14
N GLY A 413 12.42 17.84 28.52
CA GLY A 413 13.58 18.40 29.22
C GLY A 413 14.46 17.39 29.96
N THR A 414 15.62 17.89 30.43
CA THR A 414 16.67 17.10 31.09
C THR A 414 16.20 16.29 32.31
N PRO A 415 15.29 16.78 33.18
CA PRO A 415 14.81 15.99 34.33
C PRO A 415 14.15 14.65 33.95
N ASN A 416 13.68 14.52 32.71
CA ASN A 416 13.01 13.32 32.20
C ASN A 416 13.88 12.48 31.25
N LYS A 417 15.14 12.87 31.01
CA LYS A 417 16.02 12.27 30.00
C LYS A 417 16.11 10.74 30.12
N ALA A 418 16.42 10.22 31.30
CA ALA A 418 16.59 8.78 31.52
C ALA A 418 15.29 7.99 31.26
N LEU A 419 14.14 8.55 31.64
CA LEU A 419 12.83 7.95 31.37
C LEU A 419 12.54 7.94 29.88
N LEU A 420 12.71 9.08 29.19
CA LEU A 420 12.45 9.21 27.75
C LEU A 420 13.35 8.29 26.91
N GLU A 421 14.64 8.22 27.22
CA GLU A 421 15.58 7.29 26.56
C GLU A 421 15.16 5.83 26.77
N LYS A 422 14.64 5.49 27.95
CA LYS A 422 14.14 4.15 28.24
C LYS A 422 12.84 3.84 27.49
N LEU A 423 11.90 4.77 27.45
CA LEU A 423 10.64 4.62 26.72
C LEU A 423 10.85 4.57 25.19
N ALA A 424 11.86 5.26 24.67
CA ALA A 424 12.17 5.32 23.24
C ALA A 424 12.64 3.98 22.62
N LYS A 425 13.13 3.05 23.46
CA LYS A 425 13.74 1.79 23.03
C LYS A 425 12.72 0.79 22.45
N PRO A 426 13.08 0.08 21.36
CA PRO A 426 12.20 -0.93 20.77
C PRO A 426 11.90 -2.07 21.74
N GLU A 427 12.88 -2.52 22.51
CA GLU A 427 12.79 -3.64 23.45
C GLU A 427 11.95 -3.37 24.71
N THR A 428 11.67 -2.11 25.03
CA THR A 428 10.86 -1.77 26.21
C THR A 428 9.41 -2.19 25.98
N ASP A 429 8.98 -3.25 26.66
CA ASP A 429 7.63 -3.78 26.54
C ASP A 429 6.60 -2.95 27.32
N ILE A 430 5.31 -3.29 27.15
CA ILE A 430 4.22 -2.57 27.80
C ILE A 430 4.26 -2.67 29.33
N LYS A 431 4.76 -3.77 29.90
CA LYS A 431 4.84 -3.96 31.35
C LYS A 431 5.89 -3.02 31.94
N GLU A 432 7.04 -2.92 31.28
CA GLU A 432 8.09 -2.00 31.69
C GLU A 432 7.65 -0.54 31.53
N ILE A 433 6.99 -0.18 30.42
CA ILE A 433 6.45 1.18 30.24
C ILE A 433 5.47 1.54 31.37
N ARG A 434 4.54 0.64 31.71
CA ARG A 434 3.61 0.85 32.83
C ARG A 434 4.35 1.04 34.14
N ARG A 435 5.41 0.25 34.42
CA ARG A 435 6.20 0.39 35.65
C ARG A 435 6.90 1.75 35.74
N GLU A 436 7.58 2.17 34.67
CA GLU A 436 8.32 3.43 34.63
C GLU A 436 7.38 4.65 34.73
N LEU A 437 6.24 4.62 34.03
CA LEU A 437 5.24 5.68 34.11
C LEU A 437 4.55 5.74 35.48
N ALA A 438 4.22 4.60 36.08
CA ALA A 438 3.64 4.58 37.43
C ALA A 438 4.61 5.19 38.46
N ALA A 439 5.89 4.84 38.39
CA ALA A 439 6.93 5.43 39.23
C ALA A 439 7.06 6.95 39.02
N LYS A 440 6.92 7.43 37.78
CA LYS A 440 6.98 8.86 37.46
C LYS A 440 5.74 9.65 37.92
N ILE A 441 4.54 9.08 37.79
CA ILE A 441 3.27 9.70 38.20
C ILE A 441 3.16 9.78 39.73
N ALA A 442 3.65 8.75 40.44
CA ALA A 442 3.54 8.61 41.88
C ALA A 442 2.07 8.64 42.37
N ASN A 443 1.79 9.21 43.55
CA ASN A 443 0.43 9.38 44.09
C ASN A 443 -0.38 8.08 44.27
N GLY A 444 0.32 6.99 44.61
CA GLY A 444 -0.27 5.67 44.83
C GLY A 444 -0.64 4.91 43.55
N VAL A 445 -0.29 5.44 42.36
CA VAL A 445 -0.46 4.72 41.09
C VAL A 445 0.57 3.59 41.01
N THR A 446 0.08 2.39 40.69
CA THR A 446 0.90 1.19 40.46
C THR A 446 0.81 0.78 38.99
N HIS A 447 1.69 -0.13 38.55
CA HIS A 447 1.68 -0.62 37.18
C HIS A 447 0.35 -1.31 36.78
N GLU A 448 -0.36 -1.93 37.72
CA GLU A 448 -1.69 -2.54 37.53
C GLU A 448 -2.75 -1.49 37.18
N HIS A 449 -2.68 -0.30 37.79
CA HIS A 449 -3.59 0.80 37.47
C HIS A 449 -3.41 1.32 36.03
N LEU A 450 -2.27 1.03 35.38
CA LEU A 450 -1.96 1.41 34.01
C LEU A 450 -2.22 0.29 32.98
N GLU A 451 -2.93 -0.77 33.36
CA GLU A 451 -3.44 -1.78 32.42
C GLU A 451 -4.38 -1.22 31.34
N CYS A 452 -4.89 0.01 31.56
CA CYS A 452 -5.62 0.76 30.56
C CYS A 452 -4.80 1.05 29.28
N LEU A 453 -3.47 1.12 29.36
CA LEU A 453 -2.60 1.22 28.19
C LEU A 453 -2.53 -0.13 27.49
N GLN A 454 -2.74 -0.18 26.18
CA GLN A 454 -2.67 -1.40 25.36
C GLN A 454 -1.51 -1.32 24.36
N ASP A 455 -1.17 -2.43 23.68
CA ASP A 455 -0.03 -2.46 22.74
C ASP A 455 -0.16 -1.41 21.61
N VAL A 456 -1.39 -1.09 21.22
CA VAL A 456 -1.70 -0.04 20.24
C VAL A 456 -1.27 1.36 20.71
N ASP A 457 -1.22 1.61 22.01
CA ASP A 457 -0.81 2.90 22.60
C ASP A 457 0.71 3.07 22.64
N LEU A 458 1.47 1.96 22.59
CA LEU A 458 2.92 1.99 22.62
C LEU A 458 3.50 2.81 21.49
N LYS A 459 2.88 2.78 20.31
CA LYS A 459 3.36 3.52 19.15
C LYS A 459 3.46 5.02 19.46
N GLU A 460 2.37 5.63 19.93
CA GLU A 460 2.32 7.07 20.25
C GLU A 460 3.28 7.44 21.39
N ILE A 461 3.34 6.61 22.45
CA ILE A 461 4.23 6.84 23.61
C ILE A 461 5.70 6.79 23.17
N LYS A 462 6.09 5.76 22.41
CA LYS A 462 7.47 5.58 21.96
C LYS A 462 7.87 6.62 20.92
N GLU A 463 6.97 7.02 20.02
CA GLU A 463 7.20 8.10 19.05
C GLU A 463 7.49 9.42 19.77
N HIS A 464 6.68 9.79 20.77
CA HIS A 464 6.92 11.00 21.56
C HIS A 464 8.25 10.91 22.32
N ALA A 465 8.51 9.77 22.99
CA ALA A 465 9.76 9.57 23.72
C ALA A 465 10.99 9.63 22.82
N ARG A 466 10.94 9.07 21.61
CA ARG A 466 12.03 9.17 20.61
C ARG A 466 12.29 10.62 20.22
N LEU A 467 11.23 11.39 19.95
CA LEU A 467 11.35 12.80 19.57
C LEU A 467 11.98 13.63 20.68
N GLU A 468 11.50 13.51 21.91
CA GLU A 468 12.03 14.27 23.05
C GLU A 468 13.46 13.83 23.42
N ALA A 469 13.76 12.52 23.39
CA ALA A 469 15.13 12.04 23.55
C ALA A 469 16.06 12.61 22.47
N PHE A 470 15.58 12.71 21.22
CA PHE A 470 16.36 13.30 20.12
C PHE A 470 16.60 14.80 20.32
N LYS A 471 15.58 15.56 20.75
CA LYS A 471 15.75 16.99 21.11
C LYS A 471 16.81 17.19 22.19
N LEU A 472 16.80 16.35 23.23
CA LEU A 472 17.80 16.37 24.30
C LEU A 472 19.20 16.00 23.81
N LEU A 473 19.29 15.14 22.80
CA LEU A 473 20.54 14.70 22.20
C LEU A 473 21.18 15.78 21.31
N VAL A 474 20.39 16.48 20.49
CA VAL A 474 20.89 17.51 19.55
C VAL A 474 20.92 18.93 20.11
N GLY A 475 20.22 19.18 21.22
CA GLY A 475 20.04 20.52 21.79
C GLY A 475 18.76 21.19 21.25
N GLU A 476 17.80 21.39 22.14
CA GLU A 476 16.50 21.98 21.83
C GLU A 476 16.66 23.41 21.30
N GLY A 477 16.04 23.71 20.14
CA GLY A 477 16.09 25.04 19.50
C GLY A 477 17.24 25.25 18.51
N ASN A 478 18.40 24.60 18.67
CA ASN A 478 19.55 24.78 17.76
C ASN A 478 19.40 24.07 16.41
N HIS A 479 18.65 22.98 16.39
CA HIS A 479 18.54 22.08 15.23
C HIS A 479 17.08 21.77 14.88
N SER A 480 16.25 22.81 14.82
CA SER A 480 14.81 22.73 14.55
C SER A 480 14.45 21.97 13.26
N LYS A 481 15.22 22.15 12.18
CA LYS A 481 14.99 21.48 10.89
C LYS A 481 15.38 20.01 10.98
N LEU A 482 16.48 19.69 11.66
CA LEU A 482 16.87 18.32 11.92
C LEU A 482 15.85 17.58 12.80
N ILE A 483 15.33 18.23 13.84
CA ILE A 483 14.28 17.67 14.72
C ILE A 483 12.98 17.41 13.93
N ALA A 484 12.59 18.34 13.05
CA ALA A 484 11.44 18.15 12.18
C ALA A 484 11.64 16.99 11.19
N ALA A 485 12.84 16.87 10.60
CA ALA A 485 13.19 15.77 9.72
C ALA A 485 13.21 14.41 10.46
N PHE A 486 13.67 14.38 11.71
CA PHE A 486 13.71 13.17 12.52
C PHE A 486 12.33 12.52 12.68
N SER A 487 11.30 13.32 12.95
CA SER A 487 9.91 12.83 13.10
C SER A 487 9.36 12.18 11.83
N SER A 488 9.90 12.56 10.67
CA SER A 488 9.53 11.99 9.37
C SER A 488 10.29 10.71 9.06
N LEU A 489 11.41 10.41 9.71
CA LEU A 489 12.19 9.20 9.41
C LEU A 489 11.46 7.91 9.84
N PRO A 490 11.70 6.77 9.17
CA PRO A 490 11.21 5.47 9.65
C PRO A 490 11.72 5.16 11.07
N ASP A 491 10.91 4.49 11.88
CA ASP A 491 11.22 4.15 13.28
C ASP A 491 12.61 3.53 13.48
N LYS A 492 12.99 2.59 12.61
CA LYS A 492 14.31 1.93 12.65
C LYS A 492 15.45 2.94 12.49
N LYS A 493 15.26 3.95 11.64
CA LYS A 493 16.26 4.99 11.39
C LYS A 493 16.30 6.02 12.52
N GLN A 494 15.15 6.39 13.08
CA GLN A 494 15.09 7.20 14.31
C GLN A 494 15.89 6.55 15.46
N GLN A 495 15.75 5.24 15.63
CA GLN A 495 16.50 4.48 16.64
C GLN A 495 17.99 4.40 16.34
N GLU A 496 18.38 4.26 15.08
CA GLU A 496 19.79 4.31 14.67
C GLU A 496 20.43 5.66 15.04
N LEU A 497 19.71 6.77 14.83
CA LEU A 497 20.17 8.11 15.17
C LEU A 497 20.23 8.38 16.68
N LEU A 498 19.31 7.82 17.46
CA LEU A 498 19.36 7.93 18.93
C LEU A 498 20.55 7.15 19.54
N ASN A 499 20.96 6.06 18.88
CA ASN A 499 22.09 5.23 19.29
C ASN A 499 23.40 5.62 18.60
N LEU A 500 23.41 6.73 17.84
CA LEU A 500 24.60 7.18 17.14
C LEU A 500 25.66 7.62 18.16
N LYS A 501 26.93 7.28 17.90
CA LYS A 501 28.02 7.78 18.73
C LYS A 501 28.07 9.31 18.69
N PRO A 502 28.46 10.01 19.78
CA PRO A 502 28.52 11.47 19.82
C PRO A 502 29.35 12.09 18.67
N GLU A 503 30.46 11.43 18.35
CA GLU A 503 31.34 11.75 17.22
C GLU A 503 30.59 11.70 15.87
N ASN A 504 29.75 10.69 15.65
CA ASN A 504 28.96 10.59 14.41
C ASN A 504 27.84 11.64 14.33
N LEU A 505 27.21 11.94 15.47
CA LEU A 505 26.14 12.93 15.53
C LEU A 505 26.68 14.31 15.16
N ARG A 506 27.89 14.62 15.63
CA ARG A 506 28.58 15.87 15.31
C ARG A 506 28.72 16.10 13.79
N PHE A 507 28.87 15.06 12.99
CA PHE A 507 28.94 15.21 11.53
C PHE A 507 27.60 15.61 10.92
N ILE A 508 26.49 15.10 11.46
CA ILE A 508 25.14 15.53 11.06
C ILE A 508 24.92 17.00 11.44
N LEU A 509 25.33 17.41 12.64
CA LEU A 509 25.14 18.79 13.14
C LEU A 509 26.04 19.83 12.46
N ASN A 510 27.11 19.40 11.77
CA ASN A 510 28.04 20.29 11.08
C ASN A 510 28.03 20.09 9.55
N ALA A 511 27.16 19.25 9.02
CA ALA A 511 27.07 18.99 7.59
C ALA A 511 26.69 20.27 6.84
N GLN A 512 27.51 20.67 5.88
CA GLN A 512 27.31 21.84 5.02
C GLN A 512 26.83 21.48 3.61
N THR A 513 26.67 20.19 3.30
CA THR A 513 26.11 19.73 2.02
C THR A 513 25.12 18.58 2.19
N LYS A 514 24.29 18.36 1.15
CA LYS A 514 23.28 17.28 1.14
C LYS A 514 23.94 15.91 1.20
N GLU A 515 25.05 15.73 0.49
CA GLU A 515 25.76 14.46 0.37
C GLU A 515 26.27 13.98 1.73
N GLN A 516 26.75 14.90 2.58
CA GLN A 516 27.16 14.60 3.95
C GLN A 516 25.98 14.07 4.77
N LEU A 517 24.81 14.69 4.63
CA LEU A 517 23.59 14.25 5.32
C LEU A 517 23.06 12.92 4.76
N LYS A 518 23.14 12.68 3.45
CA LYS A 518 22.65 11.44 2.81
C LYS A 518 23.33 10.18 3.35
N HIS A 519 24.60 10.28 3.76
CA HIS A 519 25.31 9.17 4.40
C HIS A 519 24.62 8.69 5.68
N TYR A 520 24.19 9.65 6.51
CA TYR A 520 23.63 9.38 7.83
C TYR A 520 22.11 9.25 7.83
N LEU A 521 21.41 10.09 7.07
CA LEU A 521 19.95 10.17 7.06
C LEU A 521 19.31 9.32 5.95
N GLY A 522 20.08 8.90 4.95
CA GLY A 522 19.60 8.19 3.76
C GLY A 522 19.35 9.12 2.57
N LYS A 523 19.09 8.54 1.39
CA LYS A 523 18.90 9.30 0.14
C LYS A 523 17.68 10.22 0.18
N ASP A 524 16.62 9.82 0.90
CA ASP A 524 15.38 10.58 1.00
C ASP A 524 14.75 10.47 2.40
N VAL A 525 14.57 11.60 3.10
CA VAL A 525 13.68 11.68 4.27
C VAL A 525 12.25 11.71 3.73
N ASN A 526 11.64 10.53 3.53
CA ASN A 526 10.30 10.34 2.94
C ASN A 526 10.11 10.87 1.50
N GLY A 527 11.14 10.81 0.64
CA GLY A 527 11.02 11.24 -0.76
C GLY A 527 11.00 12.77 -0.96
N LYS A 528 11.37 13.57 0.05
CA LYS A 528 11.39 15.04 -0.02
C LYS A 528 12.79 15.60 0.22
N ASP A 529 13.41 16.14 -0.84
CA ASP A 529 14.75 16.73 -0.80
C ASP A 529 14.81 18.01 0.08
N ASP A 530 13.66 18.69 0.26
CA ASP A 530 13.51 19.93 1.04
C ASP A 530 13.97 19.81 2.51
N TYR A 531 13.87 18.62 3.12
CA TYR A 531 14.33 18.42 4.49
C TYR A 531 15.86 18.51 4.59
N LEU A 532 16.58 17.95 3.61
CA LEU A 532 18.04 17.99 3.59
C LEU A 532 18.54 19.42 3.33
N ASP A 533 17.88 20.16 2.43
CA ASP A 533 18.15 21.58 2.21
C ASP A 533 17.94 22.44 3.46
N GLY A 534 16.84 22.20 4.17
CA GLY A 534 16.54 22.88 5.42
C GLY A 534 17.62 22.66 6.48
N ILE A 535 18.09 21.42 6.63
CA ILE A 535 19.16 21.07 7.59
C ILE A 535 20.50 21.68 7.17
N VAL A 536 20.87 21.61 5.89
CA VAL A 536 22.13 22.23 5.40
C VAL A 536 22.13 23.73 5.66
N THR A 537 21.01 24.40 5.38
CA THR A 537 20.86 25.84 5.61
C THR A 537 20.97 26.17 7.09
N GLU A 538 20.29 25.40 7.96
CA GLU A 538 20.39 25.53 9.42
C GLU A 538 21.83 25.33 9.91
N ASN A 539 22.52 24.29 9.45
CA ASN A 539 23.90 24.01 9.84
C ASN A 539 24.88 25.09 9.37
N LYS A 540 24.73 25.62 8.14
CA LYS A 540 25.55 26.75 7.66
C LYS A 540 25.35 27.98 8.53
N ASN A 541 24.11 28.28 8.89
CA ASN A 541 23.78 29.40 9.76
C ASN A 541 24.34 29.21 11.18
N ASN A 542 24.23 27.99 11.73
CA ASN A 542 24.85 27.59 13.00
C ASN A 542 26.38 27.69 12.99
N ALA A 543 27.03 27.41 11.86
CA ALA A 543 28.47 27.58 11.71
C ALA A 543 28.89 29.05 11.87
N PHE A 544 28.08 30.02 11.41
CA PHE A 544 28.35 31.45 11.65
C PHE A 544 28.15 31.84 13.11
N PHE A 545 27.10 31.35 13.79
CA PHE A 545 26.90 31.64 15.22
C PHE A 545 28.09 31.17 16.08
N LYS A 546 28.68 30.01 15.75
CA LYS A 546 29.88 29.48 16.43
C LYS A 546 31.12 30.39 16.32
N GLN A 547 31.13 31.36 15.42
CA GLN A 547 32.22 32.32 15.28
C GLN A 547 32.11 33.53 16.22
N ILE A 548 31.04 33.64 17.03
CA ILE A 548 30.86 34.76 17.95
C ILE A 548 31.80 34.64 19.16
N ASN A 549 32.48 35.73 19.53
CA ASN A 549 33.49 35.82 20.59
C ASN A 549 32.90 35.79 22.03
N ASN A 550 31.79 35.09 22.21
CA ASN A 550 31.18 34.69 23.48
C ASN A 550 30.26 33.50 23.19
N THR A 551 30.58 32.34 23.77
CA THR A 551 29.94 31.07 23.44
C THR A 551 28.50 30.96 23.92
N GLU A 552 28.16 31.64 25.03
CA GLU A 552 26.79 31.64 25.55
C GLU A 552 25.88 32.53 24.73
N ILE A 553 26.36 33.72 24.31
CA ILE A 553 25.64 34.56 23.36
C ILE A 553 25.43 33.81 22.04
N ALA A 554 26.44 33.09 21.55
CA ALA A 554 26.33 32.26 20.35
C ALA A 554 25.20 31.21 20.46
N LYS A 555 25.17 30.46 21.57
CA LYS A 555 24.14 29.43 21.83
C LYS A 555 22.73 30.04 21.84
N ILE A 556 22.54 31.16 22.54
CA ILE A 556 21.21 31.81 22.64
C ILE A 556 20.74 32.28 21.26
N LEU A 557 21.61 32.97 20.51
CA LEU A 557 21.27 33.48 19.19
C LEU A 557 20.97 32.35 18.19
N ALA A 558 21.71 31.24 18.25
CA ALA A 558 21.44 30.06 17.43
C ALA A 558 20.10 29.38 17.76
N SER A 559 19.74 29.34 19.06
CA SER A 559 18.49 28.73 19.54
C SER A 559 17.25 29.63 19.42
N PHE A 560 17.40 30.88 18.98
CA PHE A 560 16.31 31.86 19.00
C PHE A 560 15.30 31.58 17.88
N ASP A 561 14.02 31.35 18.24
CA ASP A 561 12.97 30.85 17.33
C ASP A 561 11.85 31.87 17.05
N LYS A 562 11.90 33.09 17.62
CA LYS A 562 10.77 34.05 17.63
C LYS A 562 11.15 35.48 17.18
N PRO A 563 11.34 35.74 15.87
CA PRO A 563 11.48 34.79 14.75
C PRO A 563 12.91 34.23 14.66
N PRO A 564 13.12 33.11 13.93
CA PRO A 564 14.46 32.56 13.73
C PRO A 564 15.36 33.53 12.97
N ILE A 565 16.62 33.64 13.41
CA ILE A 565 17.64 34.43 12.73
C ILE A 565 18.18 33.57 11.59
N THR A 566 17.87 33.88 10.33
CA THR A 566 18.18 33.01 9.17
C THR A 566 19.24 33.56 8.21
N ASP A 567 19.66 34.81 8.39
CA ASP A 567 20.53 35.54 7.45
C ASP A 567 21.87 35.94 8.10
N MET A 568 22.43 35.08 8.96
CA MET A 568 23.76 35.27 9.54
C MET A 568 24.84 35.06 8.47
N ASN A 569 25.90 35.88 8.51
CA ASN A 569 27.05 35.80 7.60
C ASN A 569 28.29 36.42 8.25
N ASP A 570 29.46 36.27 7.62
CA ASP A 570 30.75 36.76 8.14
C ASP A 570 30.73 38.27 8.47
N ALA A 571 30.06 39.09 7.65
CA ALA A 571 29.99 40.53 7.89
C ALA A 571 29.19 40.90 9.15
N LYS A 572 28.14 40.14 9.47
CA LYS A 572 27.36 40.30 10.70
C LYS A 572 28.11 39.76 11.92
N VAL A 573 28.72 38.58 11.80
CA VAL A 573 29.57 38.00 12.83
C VAL A 573 30.68 38.97 13.21
N LYS A 574 31.40 39.52 12.22
CA LYS A 574 32.44 40.51 12.45
C LYS A 574 31.91 41.75 13.20
N LYS A 575 30.77 42.30 12.78
CA LYS A 575 30.13 43.44 13.48
C LYS A 575 29.75 43.13 14.93
N ILE A 576 29.33 41.89 15.22
CA ILE A 576 29.03 41.43 16.57
C ILE A 576 30.32 41.31 17.37
N ASN A 577 31.36 40.66 16.83
CA ASN A 577 32.64 40.47 17.50
C ASN A 577 33.38 41.78 17.76
N ASP A 578 33.40 42.71 16.80
CA ASP A 578 33.96 44.05 16.98
C ASP A 578 33.23 44.81 18.08
N PHE A 579 31.90 44.64 18.18
CA PHE A 579 31.11 45.24 19.25
C PHE A 579 31.42 44.61 20.62
N LEU A 580 31.44 43.28 20.73
CA LEU A 580 31.79 42.58 21.97
C LEU A 580 33.21 42.96 22.41
N PHE A 581 34.16 43.08 21.47
CA PHE A 581 35.52 43.54 21.74
C PHE A 581 35.57 45.01 22.20
N SER A 582 34.74 45.89 21.64
CA SER A 582 34.61 47.28 22.12
C SER A 582 34.12 47.36 23.57
N LYS A 583 33.42 46.31 24.02
CA LYS A 583 32.84 46.15 25.34
C LYS A 583 33.69 45.32 26.31
N ARG A 584 34.93 44.99 25.94
CA ARG A 584 35.87 44.21 26.75
C ARG A 584 36.13 44.77 28.15
N GLY A 585 35.93 46.07 28.37
CA GLY A 585 36.15 46.72 29.67
C GLY A 585 34.89 46.91 30.50
N ASP A 586 33.72 46.55 29.98
CA ASP A 586 32.44 46.74 30.65
C ASP A 586 32.24 45.64 31.72
N ASP A 587 31.64 46.00 32.86
CA ASP A 587 31.28 45.03 33.90
C ASP A 587 29.88 44.48 33.61
N LEU A 588 29.81 43.32 32.96
CA LEU A 588 28.53 42.68 32.65
C LEU A 588 27.74 42.24 33.89
N ALA A 589 28.29 42.35 35.11
CA ALA A 589 27.51 42.22 36.34
C ALA A 589 26.55 43.42 36.55
N GLN A 590 26.88 44.59 36.02
CA GLN A 590 26.03 45.79 36.05
C GLN A 590 24.90 45.66 35.03
N HIS A 591 23.66 45.91 35.47
CA HIS A 591 22.48 45.86 34.59
C HIS A 591 22.58 46.83 33.42
N ALA A 592 23.08 48.05 33.63
CA ALA A 592 23.20 49.06 32.59
C ALA A 592 24.11 48.61 31.43
N ASP A 593 25.28 48.08 31.75
CA ASP A 593 26.26 47.58 30.77
C ASP A 593 25.72 46.34 30.06
N TYR A 594 25.14 45.40 30.81
CA TYR A 594 24.52 44.20 30.23
C TYR A 594 23.38 44.56 29.27
N SER A 595 22.45 45.41 29.69
CA SER A 595 21.31 45.84 28.87
C SER A 595 21.78 46.59 27.61
N ALA A 596 22.83 47.41 27.70
CA ALA A 596 23.44 48.06 26.54
C ALA A 596 23.99 47.05 25.52
N VAL A 597 24.64 45.98 25.99
CA VAL A 597 25.11 44.87 25.15
C VAL A 597 23.93 44.17 24.47
N ILE A 598 22.92 43.73 25.22
CA ILE A 598 21.75 43.01 24.67
C ILE A 598 20.97 43.88 23.66
N ASN A 599 20.77 45.17 23.96
CA ASN A 599 20.09 46.11 23.05
C ASN A 599 20.81 46.26 21.72
N LYS A 600 22.16 46.29 21.74
CA LYS A 600 22.93 46.39 20.51
C LYS A 600 22.95 45.06 19.76
N LEU A 601 23.02 43.94 20.47
CA LEU A 601 22.91 42.60 19.87
C LEU A 601 21.59 42.46 19.12
N PHE A 602 20.45 42.82 19.74
CA PHE A 602 19.14 42.80 19.06
C PHE A 602 19.16 43.52 17.70
N LYS A 603 19.71 44.75 17.67
CA LYS A 603 19.86 45.54 16.44
C LYS A 603 20.81 44.92 15.41
N LYS A 604 21.82 44.17 15.86
CA LYS A 604 22.82 43.51 15.00
C LYS A 604 22.38 42.13 14.53
N SER A 605 21.43 41.49 15.23
CA SER A 605 20.86 40.18 14.88
C SER A 605 19.94 40.21 13.67
N GLY A 606 19.53 41.39 13.19
CA GLY A 606 18.67 41.51 11.99
C GLY A 606 17.20 41.18 12.22
N ILE A 607 16.78 41.00 13.47
CA ILE A 607 15.39 40.74 13.84
C ILE A 607 14.56 42.02 13.62
N ALA A 608 13.38 41.88 13.03
CA ALA A 608 12.45 42.99 12.84
C ALA A 608 12.06 43.60 14.19
N ASP A 609 12.21 44.93 14.31
CA ASP A 609 11.98 45.64 15.56
C ASP A 609 10.49 45.89 15.83
N ASN A 610 9.84 44.92 16.47
CA ASN A 610 8.48 45.03 16.98
C ASN A 610 8.40 44.59 18.46
N VAL A 611 7.30 44.96 19.13
CA VAL A 611 7.12 44.74 20.58
C VAL A 611 7.22 43.25 20.95
N ALA A 612 6.62 42.35 20.17
CA ALA A 612 6.62 40.92 20.47
C ALA A 612 8.03 40.30 20.36
N ASN A 613 8.75 40.62 19.29
CA ASN A 613 10.11 40.13 19.04
C ASN A 613 11.09 40.66 20.09
N ARG A 614 10.96 41.94 20.46
CA ARG A 614 11.82 42.58 21.45
C ARG A 614 11.66 41.94 22.83
N LYS A 615 10.43 41.69 23.26
CA LYS A 615 10.12 40.96 24.50
C LYS A 615 10.71 39.56 24.48
N ALA A 616 10.49 38.80 23.40
CA ALA A 616 11.03 37.45 23.26
C ALA A 616 12.56 37.45 23.33
N PHE A 617 13.23 38.41 22.69
CA PHE A 617 14.67 38.54 22.71
C PHE A 617 15.21 38.86 24.11
N TYR A 618 14.63 39.85 24.81
CA TYR A 618 15.05 40.18 26.17
C TYR A 618 14.86 39.01 27.14
N ASN A 619 13.74 38.31 27.04
CA ASN A 619 13.47 37.14 27.88
C ASN A 619 14.48 36.01 27.63
N ALA A 620 14.93 35.80 26.39
CA ALA A 620 15.97 34.82 26.06
C ALA A 620 17.35 35.14 26.69
N PHE A 621 17.61 36.42 26.99
CA PHE A 621 18.81 36.89 27.68
C PHE A 621 18.59 37.15 29.18
N ASN A 622 17.52 36.60 29.77
CA ASN A 622 17.18 36.75 31.20
C ASN A 622 16.96 38.20 31.64
N LEU A 623 16.35 39.01 30.77
CA LEU A 623 15.80 40.32 31.11
C LEU A 623 14.27 40.24 31.19
N ASN A 624 13.63 41.25 31.76
CA ASN A 624 12.17 41.39 31.71
C ASN A 624 11.71 41.88 30.31
N ASP A 625 10.39 41.86 30.07
CA ASP A 625 9.77 42.29 28.81
C ASP A 625 10.24 43.68 28.29
N ASN A 626 10.66 44.57 29.19
CA ASN A 626 11.10 45.93 28.87
C ASN A 626 12.63 46.10 28.85
N GLY A 627 13.41 45.05 29.16
CA GLY A 627 14.87 45.10 29.24
C GLY A 627 15.43 45.87 30.44
N THR A 628 14.59 46.24 31.42
CA THR A 628 14.90 47.14 32.53
C THR A 628 15.39 46.45 33.80
N ALA A 629 15.26 45.13 33.90
CA ALA A 629 15.75 44.35 35.04
C ALA A 629 16.07 42.91 34.66
N PHE A 630 16.90 42.23 35.47
CA PHE A 630 17.16 40.79 35.36
C PHE A 630 15.95 39.96 35.79
N THR A 631 15.76 38.80 35.17
CA THR A 631 14.71 37.83 35.52
C THR A 631 15.33 36.49 35.91
N THR A 632 14.76 35.83 36.92
CA THR A 632 15.14 34.46 37.32
C THR A 632 13.99 33.51 36.97
N PRO A 633 14.20 32.49 36.13
CA PRO A 633 13.17 31.51 35.80
C PRO A 633 12.80 30.68 37.05
N PRO A 634 11.53 30.25 37.19
CA PRO A 634 11.12 29.38 38.29
C PRO A 634 11.96 28.08 38.33
N GLY A 635 12.49 27.73 39.51
CA GLY A 635 13.24 26.48 39.71
C GLY A 635 14.72 26.50 39.29
N VAL A 636 15.27 27.64 38.86
CA VAL A 636 16.69 27.80 38.54
C VAL A 636 17.40 28.55 39.67
N SER A 637 18.54 28.03 40.14
CA SER A 637 19.39 28.74 41.11
C SER A 637 19.81 30.11 40.59
N ALA A 638 19.79 31.12 41.47
CA ALA A 638 20.23 32.48 41.17
C ALA A 638 21.70 32.59 40.68
N THR A 639 22.49 31.51 40.77
CA THR A 639 23.90 31.44 40.34
C THR A 639 24.13 30.70 39.00
N ASN A 640 23.06 30.22 38.34
CA ASN A 640 23.16 29.49 37.07
C ASN A 640 22.22 30.02 35.99
N THR A 641 21.96 31.33 36.02
CA THR A 641 21.15 31.99 34.98
C THR A 641 21.94 32.13 33.67
N VAL A 642 21.23 32.40 32.56
CA VAL A 642 21.88 32.74 31.28
C VAL A 642 22.81 33.93 31.44
N THR A 643 22.37 34.95 32.19
CA THR A 643 23.15 36.15 32.48
C THR A 643 24.48 35.79 33.16
N ASP A 644 24.49 34.90 34.16
CA ASP A 644 25.72 34.50 34.87
C ASP A 644 26.67 33.71 33.97
N ARG A 645 26.16 32.91 33.04
CA ARG A 645 27.00 32.20 32.08
C ARG A 645 27.66 33.15 31.09
N ILE A 646 26.93 34.14 30.57
CA ILE A 646 27.49 35.20 29.70
C ILE A 646 28.58 35.99 30.44
N LYS A 647 28.31 36.41 31.68
CA LYS A 647 29.27 37.13 32.53
C LYS A 647 30.55 36.32 32.72
N ARG A 648 30.43 35.04 33.08
CA ARG A 648 31.59 34.15 33.28
C ARG A 648 32.41 33.99 32.01
N ASP A 649 31.77 33.71 30.88
CA ASP A 649 32.47 33.55 29.60
C ASP A 649 33.18 34.84 29.17
N HIS A 650 32.55 36.00 29.38
CA HIS A 650 33.20 37.31 29.16
C HIS A 650 34.41 37.51 30.07
N GLY A 651 34.31 37.14 31.35
CA GLY A 651 35.42 37.16 32.31
C GLY A 651 36.59 36.24 31.92
N TYR A 652 36.29 35.02 31.46
CA TYR A 652 37.31 34.07 31.02
C TYR A 652 38.10 34.54 29.79
N ASN A 653 37.49 35.40 28.98
CA ASN A 653 38.10 35.98 27.78
C ASN A 653 38.91 37.27 28.02
N GLN A 654 38.96 37.81 29.25
CA GLN A 654 39.61 39.09 29.56
C GLN A 654 41.10 39.16 29.17
N LEU A 655 41.89 38.12 29.46
CA LEU A 655 43.33 38.10 29.12
C LEU A 655 43.54 38.00 27.61
N LEU A 656 42.70 37.23 26.92
CA LEU A 656 42.71 37.14 25.45
C LEU A 656 42.34 38.47 24.81
N HIS A 657 41.33 39.18 25.32
CA HIS A 657 40.97 40.52 24.84
C HIS A 657 42.07 41.55 25.10
N THR A 658 42.75 41.47 26.24
CA THR A 658 43.91 42.31 26.56
C THR A 658 45.03 42.09 25.55
N LYS A 659 45.36 40.82 25.27
CA LYS A 659 46.39 40.48 24.29
C LYS A 659 46.00 40.89 22.87
N LEU A 660 44.75 40.64 22.47
CA LEU A 660 44.23 41.03 21.16
C LEU A 660 44.28 42.55 20.96
N ASN A 661 43.97 43.34 22.00
CA ASN A 661 44.11 44.79 21.96
C ASN A 661 45.56 45.22 21.73
N ALA A 662 46.51 44.59 22.43
CA ALA A 662 47.94 44.87 22.23
C ALA A 662 48.38 44.56 20.78
N VAL A 663 47.97 43.40 20.23
CA VAL A 663 48.28 42.98 18.85
C VAL A 663 47.70 43.94 17.79
N ARG A 664 46.51 44.49 18.03
CA ARG A 664 45.83 45.42 17.11
C ARG A 664 46.37 46.86 17.16
N THR A 665 46.99 47.26 18.26
CA THR A 665 47.36 48.67 18.50
C THR A 665 48.86 48.92 18.50
N THR A 666 49.69 47.88 18.64
CA THR A 666 51.16 48.00 18.73
C THR A 666 51.83 47.51 17.45
N PRO A 667 52.46 48.37 16.64
CA PRO A 667 53.25 47.94 15.49
C PRO A 667 54.50 47.13 15.90
N PRO A 668 54.93 46.15 15.10
CA PRO A 668 54.30 45.69 13.85
C PRO A 668 53.03 44.88 14.12
N LEU A 669 51.98 45.13 13.33
CA LEU A 669 50.73 44.35 13.40
C LEU A 669 51.02 42.88 13.09
N GLN A 670 50.31 41.98 13.77
CA GLN A 670 50.50 40.53 13.64
C GLN A 670 49.19 39.84 13.25
N PRO A 671 48.75 39.94 11.98
CA PRO A 671 47.45 39.41 11.53
C PRO A 671 47.24 37.92 11.84
N GLY A 672 48.27 37.10 11.62
CA GLY A 672 48.21 35.66 11.97
C GLY A 672 48.00 35.41 13.47
N TYR A 673 48.53 36.25 14.37
CA TYR A 673 48.32 36.08 15.80
C TYR A 673 46.95 36.60 16.24
N GLU A 674 46.47 37.68 15.62
CA GLU A 674 45.09 38.15 15.77
C GLU A 674 44.08 37.03 15.45
N LYS A 675 44.25 36.33 14.33
CA LYS A 675 43.37 35.20 13.96
C LYS A 675 43.42 34.06 14.96
N LEU A 676 44.59 33.71 15.48
CA LEU A 676 44.73 32.70 16.53
C LEU A 676 43.97 33.11 17.80
N LEU A 677 44.09 34.37 18.22
CA LEU A 677 43.37 34.90 19.38
C LEU A 677 41.85 34.92 19.16
N ASP A 678 41.39 35.25 17.96
CA ASP A 678 39.97 35.16 17.59
C ASP A 678 39.43 33.73 17.70
N VAL A 679 40.19 32.72 17.23
CA VAL A 679 39.83 31.30 17.42
C VAL A 679 39.74 30.96 18.91
N LEU A 680 40.71 31.39 19.72
CA LEU A 680 40.71 31.12 21.15
C LEU A 680 39.55 31.82 21.87
N LEU A 681 39.13 33.02 21.44
CA LEU A 681 38.01 33.76 22.02
C LEU A 681 36.66 33.06 21.85
N ARG A 682 36.44 32.37 20.74
CA ARG A 682 35.18 31.64 20.44
C ARG A 682 35.12 30.20 20.98
N VAL A 683 36.17 29.73 21.66
CA VAL A 683 36.19 28.40 22.30
C VAL A 683 35.63 28.49 23.71
N GLU A 684 34.78 27.53 24.09
CA GLU A 684 34.20 27.45 25.44
C GLU A 684 35.28 27.15 26.49
N LYS A 685 35.27 27.90 27.59
CA LYS A 685 36.28 27.82 28.65
C LYS A 685 35.64 27.53 30.01
N THR A 686 36.37 26.80 30.84
CA THR A 686 35.96 26.52 32.23
C THR A 686 36.64 27.45 33.25
N ALA A 687 37.72 28.13 32.84
CA ALA A 687 38.48 29.11 33.63
C ALA A 687 39.12 30.17 32.71
N GLN A 688 39.68 31.22 33.30
CA GLN A 688 40.40 32.27 32.56
C GLN A 688 41.60 31.67 31.82
N PHE A 689 41.70 31.96 30.52
CA PHE A 689 42.76 31.41 29.68
C PHE A 689 43.81 32.48 29.40
N ASN A 690 45.04 32.23 29.86
CA ASN A 690 46.17 33.13 29.64
C ASN A 690 46.92 32.71 28.34
N PRO A 691 46.97 33.56 27.29
CA PRO A 691 47.77 33.27 26.11
C PRO A 691 49.28 33.40 26.36
N ASP A 692 49.70 34.14 27.39
CA ASP A 692 51.09 34.49 27.72
C ASP A 692 51.56 33.70 28.96
N HIS A 693 51.71 32.39 28.83
CA HIS A 693 52.17 31.51 29.92
C HIS A 693 53.51 31.99 30.52
N THR A 694 53.75 31.72 31.81
CA THR A 694 54.85 32.33 32.60
C THR A 694 56.26 31.86 32.26
N ASN A 695 56.40 30.85 31.41
CA ASN A 695 57.68 30.39 30.86
C ASN A 695 57.75 30.80 29.39
N SER A 696 58.94 31.08 28.86
CA SER A 696 59.26 31.70 27.56
C SER A 696 58.58 31.18 26.28
N ASP A 697 57.70 30.17 26.35
CA ASP A 697 56.96 29.60 25.23
C ASP A 697 55.47 29.91 25.41
N ASP A 698 54.98 30.96 24.74
CA ASP A 698 53.56 31.33 24.76
C ASP A 698 52.72 30.42 23.83
N VAL A 699 51.39 30.52 23.89
CA VAL A 699 50.48 29.69 23.04
C VAL A 699 50.76 29.89 21.55
N ARG A 700 51.23 31.09 21.16
CA ARG A 700 51.56 31.42 19.77
C ARG A 700 52.81 30.67 19.33
N ASP A 701 53.85 30.59 20.15
CA ASP A 701 55.08 29.89 19.81
C ASP A 701 54.86 28.38 19.72
N LYS A 702 54.03 27.80 20.60
CA LYS A 702 53.60 26.40 20.48
C LYS A 702 52.81 26.16 19.20
N PHE A 703 51.89 27.07 18.85
CA PHE A 703 51.13 27.00 17.60
C PHE A 703 52.05 27.10 16.38
N TYR A 704 53.03 28.01 16.39
CA TYR A 704 54.00 28.20 15.31
C TYR A 704 54.84 26.95 15.05
N ASN A 705 55.35 26.33 16.12
CA ASN A 705 56.26 25.21 16.06
C ASN A 705 55.56 23.86 15.84
N SER A 706 54.26 23.77 16.09
CA SER A 706 53.48 22.54 15.90
C SER A 706 53.30 22.20 14.41
N PRO A 707 53.78 21.03 13.93
CA PRO A 707 53.69 20.66 12.52
C PRO A 707 52.26 20.36 12.06
N THR A 708 51.39 19.94 12.98
CA THR A 708 49.99 19.55 12.70
C THR A 708 49.07 20.05 13.82
N LEU A 709 47.76 20.10 13.55
CA LEU A 709 46.75 20.44 14.56
C LEU A 709 46.81 19.49 15.76
N GLU A 710 46.96 18.17 15.55
CA GLU A 710 47.02 17.21 16.66
C GLU A 710 48.28 17.39 17.52
N ALA A 711 49.41 17.76 16.92
CA ALA A 711 50.62 18.11 17.67
C ALA A 711 50.37 19.33 18.57
N PHE A 712 49.68 20.36 18.04
CA PHE A 712 49.32 21.54 18.82
C PHE A 712 48.33 21.22 19.93
N LEU A 713 47.31 20.39 19.66
CA LEU A 713 46.33 19.96 20.65
C LEU A 713 46.96 19.13 21.79
N ALA A 714 48.10 18.49 21.53
CA ALA A 714 48.86 17.74 22.55
C ALA A 714 49.67 18.64 23.49
N GLU A 715 49.87 19.92 23.15
CA GLU A 715 50.65 20.86 23.95
C GLU A 715 49.97 21.13 25.31
N PRO A 716 50.73 21.16 26.42
CA PRO A 716 50.20 21.43 27.77
C PRO A 716 49.42 22.75 27.86
N GLU A 717 49.82 23.76 27.10
CA GLU A 717 49.31 25.13 27.14
C GLU A 717 47.85 25.24 26.68
N VAL A 718 47.34 24.25 25.94
CA VAL A 718 45.94 24.16 25.49
C VAL A 718 45.17 22.99 26.10
N ALA A 719 45.76 22.26 27.05
CA ALA A 719 45.17 21.04 27.60
C ALA A 719 43.77 21.25 28.21
N THR A 720 43.52 22.40 28.82
CA THR A 720 42.23 22.75 29.46
C THR A 720 41.11 23.05 28.47
N ILE A 721 41.45 23.37 27.22
CA ILE A 721 40.49 23.71 26.15
C ILE A 721 40.58 22.74 24.97
N ARG A 722 41.43 21.71 25.03
CA ARG A 722 41.78 20.81 23.93
C ARG A 722 40.57 20.28 23.18
N ASP A 723 39.61 19.68 23.89
CA ASP A 723 38.45 19.03 23.27
C ASP A 723 37.56 20.05 22.56
N LYS A 724 37.34 21.22 23.19
CA LYS A 724 36.57 22.33 22.62
C LYS A 724 37.29 23.03 21.47
N LEU A 725 38.61 23.09 21.52
CA LEU A 725 39.44 23.64 20.46
C LEU A 725 39.47 22.70 19.24
N LYS A 726 39.56 21.38 19.46
CA LYS A 726 39.37 20.35 18.41
C LYS A 726 37.96 20.40 17.82
N GLU A 727 36.99 20.87 18.59
CA GLU A 727 35.63 21.09 18.10
C GLU A 727 35.51 22.26 17.11
N THR A 728 36.39 23.25 17.26
CA THR A 728 36.23 24.60 16.67
C THR A 728 37.27 24.93 15.60
N LEU A 729 38.51 24.43 15.73
CA LEU A 729 39.62 24.72 14.83
C LEU A 729 39.82 23.56 13.86
N SER A 730 39.64 23.82 12.56
CA SER A 730 39.91 22.84 11.51
C SER A 730 41.38 22.78 11.14
N SER A 731 41.84 21.67 10.55
CA SER A 731 43.22 21.56 10.04
C SER A 731 43.54 22.60 8.96
N ASP A 732 42.56 22.93 8.10
CA ASP A 732 42.72 23.95 7.06
C ASP A 732 42.88 25.34 7.67
N GLU A 733 42.06 25.70 8.67
CA GLU A 733 42.18 26.96 9.40
C GLU A 733 43.47 27.04 10.22
N PHE A 734 43.88 25.94 10.86
CA PHE A 734 45.17 25.83 11.55
C PHE A 734 46.34 26.16 10.61
N ASN A 735 46.37 25.53 9.45
CA ASN A 735 47.44 25.74 8.46
C ASN A 735 47.43 27.17 7.89
N ALA A 736 46.25 27.75 7.64
CA ALA A 736 46.12 29.12 7.16
C ALA A 736 46.67 30.14 8.18
N ILE A 737 46.29 30.01 9.45
CA ILE A 737 46.78 30.86 10.54
C ILE A 737 48.30 30.69 10.70
N ARG A 738 48.80 29.45 10.65
CA ARG A 738 50.24 29.17 10.77
C ARG A 738 51.04 29.76 9.61
N LYS A 739 50.51 29.72 8.38
CA LYS A 739 51.11 30.35 7.21
C LYS A 739 51.22 31.86 7.37
N GLU A 740 50.19 32.53 7.92
CA GLU A 740 50.25 33.96 8.22
C GLU A 740 51.25 34.31 9.32
N LEU A 741 51.38 33.48 10.34
CA LEU A 741 52.42 33.65 11.36
C LEU A 741 53.84 33.53 10.76
N LYS A 742 54.06 32.55 9.87
CA LYS A 742 55.32 32.39 9.12
C LYS A 742 55.57 33.58 8.18
N ALA A 743 54.52 34.10 7.52
CA ALA A 743 54.62 35.28 6.66
C ALA A 743 55.04 36.54 7.43
N ASN A 744 54.52 36.75 8.65
CA ASN A 744 54.94 37.85 9.52
C ASN A 744 56.44 37.76 9.85
N LYS A 745 56.97 36.55 10.10
CA LYS A 745 58.40 36.34 10.37
C LYS A 745 59.25 36.56 9.10
N ALA A 746 58.77 36.12 7.94
CA ALA A 746 59.43 36.28 6.64
C ALA A 746 59.52 37.76 6.20
N ALA A 747 58.52 38.58 6.56
CA ALA A 747 58.50 40.02 6.34
C ALA A 747 59.41 40.82 7.29
N SER A 748 59.93 40.19 8.35
CA SER A 748 60.81 40.86 9.32
C SER A 748 62.18 41.18 8.71
N ASN A 749 62.66 42.42 8.96
CA ASN A 749 64.02 42.87 8.66
C ASN A 749 65.01 42.58 9.80
N ASP A 750 64.60 41.82 10.83
CA ASP A 750 65.47 41.39 11.92
C ASP A 750 66.34 40.21 11.48
N HIS A 751 67.66 40.37 11.57
CA HIS A 751 68.62 39.33 11.20
C HIS A 751 68.49 38.07 12.07
N ASN A 752 68.04 38.19 13.34
CA ASN A 752 67.84 37.05 14.24
C ASN A 752 66.74 36.09 13.75
N ALA A 753 65.84 36.55 12.86
CA ALA A 753 64.82 35.70 12.25
C ALA A 753 65.41 34.67 11.26
N THR A 754 66.63 34.87 10.77
CA THR A 754 67.22 34.07 9.67
C THR A 754 67.37 32.59 10.03
N ALA A 755 67.81 32.27 11.25
CA ALA A 755 67.95 30.88 11.68
C ALA A 755 66.59 30.14 11.75
N GLN A 756 65.54 30.82 12.21
CA GLN A 756 64.21 30.23 12.26
C GLN A 756 63.63 30.05 10.85
N LEU A 757 63.82 31.01 9.95
CA LEU A 757 63.37 30.88 8.56
C LEU A 757 64.09 29.76 7.81
N GLU A 758 65.38 29.55 8.07
CA GLU A 758 66.11 28.39 7.54
C GLU A 758 65.52 27.08 8.08
N LYS A 759 65.19 27.02 9.38
CA LYS A 759 64.52 25.87 10.00
C LYS A 759 63.15 25.61 9.36
N ASP A 760 62.37 26.65 9.10
CA ASP A 760 61.04 26.54 8.48
C ASP A 760 61.12 26.03 7.04
N ILE A 761 62.13 26.46 6.27
CA ILE A 761 62.38 25.94 4.91
C ILE A 761 62.81 24.48 4.96
N LYS A 762 63.70 24.09 5.88
CA LYS A 762 64.10 22.68 6.06
C LYS A 762 62.93 21.78 6.48
N GLU A 763 62.04 22.28 7.35
CA GLU A 763 60.78 21.62 7.69
C GLU A 763 59.94 21.40 6.41
N GLY A 764 59.77 22.45 5.59
CA GLY A 764 59.06 22.37 4.31
C GLY A 764 59.67 21.39 3.32
N GLN A 765 60.99 21.36 3.17
CA GLN A 765 61.72 20.40 2.33
C GLN A 765 61.51 18.96 2.79
N LYS A 766 61.55 18.71 4.11
CA LYS A 766 61.30 17.38 4.66
C LYS A 766 59.87 16.91 4.39
N ALA A 767 58.89 17.80 4.58
CA ALA A 767 57.48 17.49 4.31
C ALA A 767 57.23 17.26 2.81
N HIS A 768 57.77 18.11 1.92
CA HIS A 768 57.71 17.92 0.47
C HIS A 768 58.28 16.57 0.04
N LYS A 769 59.42 16.16 0.61
CA LYS A 769 60.04 14.86 0.31
C LYS A 769 59.12 13.69 0.69
N GLN A 770 58.52 13.72 1.89
CA GLN A 770 57.61 12.67 2.36
C GLN A 770 56.36 12.57 1.47
N ILE A 771 55.75 13.70 1.14
CA ILE A 771 54.60 13.73 0.22
C ILE A 771 55.02 13.19 -1.14
N SER A 772 56.21 13.59 -1.64
CA SER A 772 56.76 13.16 -2.92
C SER A 772 57.00 11.65 -3.02
N GLU A 773 57.52 10.99 -1.98
CA GLU A 773 57.74 9.53 -1.97
C GLU A 773 56.42 8.75 -2.15
N LYS A 774 55.39 9.06 -1.34
CA LYS A 774 54.07 8.39 -1.42
C LYS A 774 53.38 8.62 -2.76
N THR A 775 53.49 9.83 -3.28
CA THR A 775 52.82 10.25 -4.51
C THR A 775 53.52 9.68 -5.76
N LEU A 776 54.79 9.24 -5.65
CA LEU A 776 55.49 8.44 -6.68
C LEU A 776 54.97 7.00 -6.73
N ALA A 777 54.71 6.37 -5.59
CA ALA A 777 54.14 5.02 -5.56
C ALA A 777 52.74 4.96 -6.20
N LEU A 778 51.92 6.01 -6.01
CA LEU A 778 50.64 6.18 -6.71
C LEU A 778 50.82 6.29 -8.24
N PHE A 779 51.90 6.92 -8.70
CA PHE A 779 52.21 6.96 -10.13
C PHE A 779 52.51 5.57 -10.70
N GLU A 780 53.33 4.77 -10.01
CA GLU A 780 53.65 3.41 -10.42
C GLU A 780 52.41 2.52 -10.46
N ARG A 781 51.53 2.65 -9.45
CA ARG A 781 50.26 1.92 -9.42
C ARG A 781 49.33 2.35 -10.55
N MET A 782 49.25 3.64 -10.84
CA MET A 782 48.47 4.16 -11.97
C MET A 782 48.93 3.57 -13.32
N GLN A 783 50.24 3.36 -13.54
CA GLN A 783 50.72 2.70 -14.76
C GLN A 783 50.16 1.28 -14.92
N LYS A 784 49.99 0.54 -13.82
CA LYS A 784 49.45 -0.83 -13.82
C LYS A 784 47.96 -0.87 -14.13
N ILE A 785 47.18 0.11 -13.65
CA ILE A 785 45.72 0.16 -13.85
C ILE A 785 45.28 1.02 -15.05
N ARG A 786 46.24 1.62 -15.78
CA ARG A 786 45.99 2.48 -16.94
C ARG A 786 45.18 1.78 -18.05
N VAL A 787 45.25 0.45 -18.16
CA VAL A 787 44.45 -0.34 -19.10
C VAL A 787 42.94 -0.16 -18.90
N ILE A 788 42.51 0.13 -17.66
CA ILE A 788 41.10 0.38 -17.32
C ILE A 788 40.66 1.77 -17.79
N ARG A 789 41.55 2.76 -17.73
CA ARG A 789 41.31 4.13 -18.23
C ARG A 789 40.94 4.14 -19.71
N GLY A 790 41.42 3.17 -20.49
CA GLY A 790 41.15 3.05 -21.93
C GLY A 790 39.80 2.43 -22.28
N ILE A 791 39.02 1.99 -21.30
CA ILE A 791 37.67 1.44 -21.52
C ILE A 791 36.69 2.62 -21.43
N SER A 792 36.07 3.00 -22.56
CA SER A 792 34.98 3.98 -22.58
C SER A 792 34.16 3.92 -23.87
N ALA A 793 32.89 4.30 -23.80
CA ALA A 793 31.91 4.21 -24.89
C ALA A 793 32.11 5.23 -26.05
N GLU A 794 32.83 6.34 -25.86
CA GLU A 794 32.79 7.53 -26.74
C GLU A 794 34.06 7.84 -27.58
N LEU A 795 34.78 6.84 -28.10
CA LEU A 795 35.83 6.93 -29.17
C LEU A 795 37.33 7.13 -28.79
N GLY A 796 38.16 6.39 -29.55
CA GLY A 796 39.51 6.70 -30.11
C GLY A 796 40.64 7.05 -29.14
N VAL A 797 41.73 6.28 -28.99
CA VAL A 797 42.71 5.87 -30.02
C VAL A 797 43.19 4.43 -29.83
N ASN A 798 42.77 3.73 -28.76
CA ASN A 798 43.06 2.31 -28.48
C ASN A 798 41.93 1.61 -27.66
N GLY A 799 40.74 2.22 -27.58
CA GLY A 799 39.76 1.89 -26.54
C GLY A 799 39.00 0.57 -26.78
N ALA A 800 39.09 -0.35 -25.82
CA ALA A 800 38.26 -1.55 -25.78
C ALA A 800 36.86 -1.21 -25.26
N LYS A 801 35.81 -1.77 -25.86
CA LYS A 801 34.46 -1.72 -25.27
C LYS A 801 34.49 -2.35 -23.87
N ALA A 802 33.64 -1.86 -22.97
CA ALA A 802 33.45 -2.48 -21.66
C ALA A 802 33.14 -3.98 -21.84
N PRO A 803 33.81 -4.88 -21.09
CA PRO A 803 33.57 -6.31 -21.18
C PRO A 803 32.11 -6.63 -20.83
N GLU A 804 31.45 -7.44 -21.65
CA GLU A 804 30.03 -7.82 -21.44
C GLU A 804 29.87 -8.97 -20.42
N PHE A 805 30.98 -9.53 -19.91
CA PHE A 805 31.04 -10.60 -18.89
C PHE A 805 30.18 -11.86 -19.17
N VAL A 806 29.74 -12.04 -20.42
CA VAL A 806 28.87 -13.13 -20.88
C VAL A 806 29.56 -14.48 -20.77
N GLY A 807 28.86 -15.49 -20.24
CA GLY A 807 29.32 -16.88 -20.17
C GLY A 807 30.25 -17.22 -19.00
N LEU A 808 30.51 -16.28 -18.08
CA LEU A 808 31.33 -16.52 -16.88
C LEU A 808 30.52 -17.16 -15.74
N SER A 809 31.18 -17.99 -14.92
CA SER A 809 30.57 -18.60 -13.72
C SER A 809 30.30 -17.55 -12.63
N GLN A 810 29.27 -17.75 -11.80
CA GLN A 810 28.94 -16.85 -10.68
C GLN A 810 30.10 -16.65 -9.69
N GLU A 811 30.95 -17.65 -9.45
CA GLU A 811 32.13 -17.49 -8.60
C GLU A 811 33.15 -16.53 -9.22
N LYS A 812 33.43 -16.66 -10.52
CA LYS A 812 34.28 -15.70 -11.27
C LYS A 812 33.67 -14.30 -11.30
N LEU A 813 32.35 -14.18 -11.52
CA LEU A 813 31.65 -12.89 -11.49
C LEU A 813 31.73 -12.24 -10.11
N ARG A 814 31.54 -13.00 -9.02
CA ARG A 814 31.74 -12.53 -7.64
C ARG A 814 33.20 -12.15 -7.37
N GLY A 815 34.15 -12.94 -7.87
CA GLY A 815 35.58 -12.62 -7.79
C GLY A 815 35.91 -11.30 -8.50
N PHE A 816 35.34 -11.07 -9.68
CA PHE A 816 35.47 -9.79 -10.39
C PHE A 816 34.78 -8.65 -9.66
N ASP A 817 33.53 -8.80 -9.22
CA ASP A 817 32.78 -7.79 -8.45
C ASP A 817 33.56 -7.36 -7.21
N ASN A 818 34.08 -8.31 -6.43
CA ASN A 818 34.91 -8.01 -5.26
C ASN A 818 36.19 -7.26 -5.63
N ASN A 819 36.88 -7.69 -6.69
CA ASN A 819 38.11 -7.03 -7.13
C ASN A 819 37.84 -5.61 -7.63
N TYR A 820 36.79 -5.38 -8.43
CA TYR A 820 36.45 -4.05 -8.96
C TYR A 820 35.90 -3.12 -7.89
N LYS A 821 35.17 -3.62 -6.90
CA LYS A 821 34.84 -2.83 -5.70
C LYS A 821 36.08 -2.47 -4.90
N LYS A 822 37.05 -3.39 -4.78
CA LYS A 822 38.34 -3.11 -4.12
C LYS A 822 39.13 -2.05 -4.90
N LEU A 823 39.16 -2.11 -6.23
CA LEU A 823 39.80 -1.10 -7.07
C LEU A 823 39.07 0.23 -7.03
N GLN A 824 37.74 0.23 -7.09
CA GLN A 824 36.91 1.41 -6.92
C GLN A 824 37.28 2.10 -5.61
N LYS A 825 37.35 1.33 -4.52
CA LYS A 825 37.81 1.80 -3.21
C LYS A 825 39.26 2.32 -3.23
N GLU A 826 40.18 1.60 -3.88
CA GLU A 826 41.58 2.01 -4.00
C GLU A 826 41.71 3.36 -4.73
N CYS A 827 40.97 3.55 -5.84
CA CYS A 827 40.85 4.83 -6.52
C CYS A 827 40.23 5.88 -5.59
N LEU A 828 39.27 5.48 -4.74
CA LEU A 828 38.60 6.26 -3.68
C LEU A 828 39.48 6.66 -2.49
N ASP A 829 40.56 5.96 -2.26
CA ASP A 829 41.53 6.36 -1.25
C ASP A 829 42.67 7.18 -1.92
N SER A 830 43.05 6.82 -3.15
CA SER A 830 44.14 7.46 -3.89
C SER A 830 43.88 8.92 -4.27
N ILE A 831 42.73 9.24 -4.88
CA ILE A 831 42.38 10.66 -5.17
C ILE A 831 42.21 11.48 -3.89
N ALA A 832 41.66 10.92 -2.81
CA ALA A 832 41.48 11.64 -1.55
C ALA A 832 42.85 12.01 -0.95
N TYR A 833 43.80 11.08 -1.00
CA TYR A 833 45.19 11.36 -0.67
C TYR A 833 45.82 12.39 -1.60
N LEU A 834 45.59 12.32 -2.92
CA LEU A 834 46.16 13.27 -3.88
C LEU A 834 45.60 14.69 -3.70
N GLU A 835 44.30 14.85 -3.46
CA GLU A 835 43.65 16.14 -3.14
C GLU A 835 44.22 16.72 -1.85
N GLN A 836 44.43 15.87 -0.83
CA GLN A 836 45.10 16.31 0.37
C GLN A 836 46.54 16.73 0.10
N ALA A 837 47.31 15.90 -0.58
CA ALA A 837 48.70 16.16 -0.89
C ALA A 837 48.82 17.49 -1.66
N GLN A 838 47.85 17.81 -2.52
CA GLN A 838 47.73 19.10 -3.18
C GLN A 838 47.56 20.24 -2.17
N LYS A 839 46.57 20.17 -1.27
CA LYS A 839 46.34 21.17 -0.22
C LYS A 839 47.55 21.35 0.71
N GLU A 840 48.15 20.23 1.15
CA GLU A 840 49.32 20.25 2.03
C GLU A 840 50.52 20.88 1.33
N LEU A 841 50.79 20.52 0.08
CA LEU A 841 51.86 21.13 -0.71
C LEU A 841 51.61 22.64 -0.95
N GLU A 842 50.37 23.06 -1.22
CA GLU A 842 50.01 24.48 -1.33
C GLU A 842 50.21 25.24 0.00
N ALA A 843 49.90 24.60 1.12
CA ALA A 843 50.13 25.16 2.46
C ALA A 843 51.64 25.22 2.80
N LEU A 844 52.43 24.28 2.30
CA LEU A 844 53.89 24.20 2.47
C LEU A 844 54.67 25.19 1.60
N LYS A 845 54.01 25.87 0.63
CA LYS A 845 54.68 26.91 -0.18
C LYS A 845 55.36 27.92 0.73
N PRO A 846 56.70 28.06 0.67
CA PRO A 846 57.41 28.95 1.58
C PRO A 846 57.06 30.40 1.28
N THR A 847 56.88 31.22 2.31
CA THR A 847 56.86 32.67 2.11
C THR A 847 58.27 33.14 1.84
N ILE A 848 58.49 33.78 0.68
CA ILE A 848 59.81 34.28 0.31
C ILE A 848 60.22 35.39 1.30
N PRO A 849 61.31 35.22 2.06
CA PRO A 849 61.72 36.22 3.02
C PRO A 849 62.16 37.52 2.34
N VAL A 850 61.93 38.65 3.01
CA VAL A 850 62.47 39.94 2.55
C VAL A 850 64.00 39.93 2.71
N ARG A 851 64.69 40.55 1.75
CA ARG A 851 66.14 40.72 1.76
C ARG A 851 66.54 41.75 2.81
N LEU A 852 67.57 41.45 3.60
CA LEU A 852 68.15 42.41 4.54
C LEU A 852 68.81 43.57 3.77
N THR A 853 68.55 44.81 4.19
CA THR A 853 69.15 46.01 3.59
C THR A 853 70.40 46.47 4.36
N PRO A 854 71.54 46.77 3.68
CA PRO A 854 72.71 47.38 4.32
C PRO A 854 72.70 48.93 4.35
N PRO A 855 73.29 49.59 5.36
CA PRO A 855 73.19 49.41 6.81
C PRO A 855 72.44 50.60 7.48
N PRO A 856 71.99 50.56 8.75
CA PRO A 856 71.90 49.47 9.74
C PRO A 856 70.50 48.84 9.81
N PRO A 857 70.34 47.59 10.33
CA PRO A 857 71.26 46.93 11.28
C PRO A 857 71.87 45.56 10.86
N ALA A 858 72.02 45.24 9.57
CA ALA A 858 72.56 43.92 9.15
C ALA A 858 74.00 43.96 8.59
N THR A 859 74.84 42.98 8.96
CA THR A 859 76.21 42.78 8.42
C THR A 859 76.20 42.10 7.04
N ALA A 860 77.26 42.26 6.25
CA ALA A 860 77.40 41.58 4.94
C ALA A 860 77.33 40.04 5.04
N LYS A 861 77.77 39.45 6.16
CA LYS A 861 77.66 38.01 6.43
C LYS A 861 76.19 37.60 6.61
N GLN A 862 75.45 38.33 7.45
CA GLN A 862 74.02 38.09 7.70
C GLN A 862 73.16 38.28 6.44
N ILE A 863 73.50 39.26 5.59
CA ILE A 863 72.84 39.45 4.29
C ILE A 863 73.06 38.23 3.40
N LYS A 864 74.28 37.70 3.31
CA LYS A 864 74.57 36.47 2.55
C LYS A 864 73.82 35.25 3.09
N GLU A 865 73.79 35.08 4.41
CA GLU A 865 73.03 34.01 5.07
C GLU A 865 71.53 34.10 4.72
N ARG A 866 70.95 35.30 4.76
CA ARG A 866 69.56 35.55 4.33
C ARG A 866 69.34 35.29 2.84
N ASP A 867 70.27 35.71 1.98
CA ASP A 867 70.18 35.49 0.54
C ASP A 867 70.18 33.98 0.19
N GLU A 868 70.94 33.15 0.91
CA GLU A 868 70.92 31.69 0.73
C GLU A 868 69.59 31.07 1.21
N VAL A 869 69.02 31.56 2.32
CA VAL A 869 67.67 31.20 2.76
C VAL A 869 66.62 31.56 1.70
N ILE A 870 66.70 32.75 1.08
CA ILE A 870 65.80 33.16 -0.01
C ILE A 870 65.93 32.24 -1.23
N LYS A 871 67.17 31.88 -1.60
CA LYS A 871 67.44 30.95 -2.71
C LYS A 871 66.85 29.56 -2.44
N ASN A 872 67.01 29.05 -1.23
CA ASN A 872 66.44 27.75 -0.82
C ASN A 872 64.91 27.78 -0.78
N ALA A 873 64.30 28.91 -0.35
CA ALA A 873 62.86 29.09 -0.39
C ALA A 873 62.32 29.05 -1.84
N ARG A 874 62.96 29.75 -2.78
CA ARG A 874 62.57 29.75 -4.20
C ARG A 874 62.75 28.38 -4.84
N ALA A 875 63.79 27.62 -4.46
CA ALA A 875 63.98 26.26 -4.93
C ALA A 875 62.84 25.34 -4.46
N LEU A 876 62.50 25.40 -3.16
CA LEU A 876 61.38 24.63 -2.60
C LEU A 876 60.03 25.01 -3.23
N GLU A 877 59.77 26.31 -3.45
CA GLU A 877 58.56 26.78 -4.14
C GLU A 877 58.42 26.15 -5.54
N LYS A 878 59.50 26.17 -6.32
CA LYS A 878 59.54 25.55 -7.66
C LYS A 878 59.31 24.03 -7.60
N ASP A 879 59.93 23.34 -6.65
CA ASP A 879 59.77 21.89 -6.47
C ASP A 879 58.34 21.52 -6.05
N ILE A 880 57.70 22.37 -5.23
CA ILE A 880 56.28 22.23 -4.87
C ILE A 880 55.39 22.42 -6.10
N ASP A 881 55.59 23.47 -6.90
CA ASP A 881 54.77 23.74 -8.09
C ASP A 881 54.87 22.62 -9.13
N GLN A 882 56.07 22.09 -9.36
CA GLN A 882 56.26 20.92 -10.21
C GLN A 882 55.48 19.70 -9.67
N ARG A 883 55.47 19.50 -8.35
CA ARG A 883 54.78 18.37 -7.75
C ARG A 883 53.26 18.51 -7.84
N LEU A 884 52.73 19.71 -7.61
CA LEU A 884 51.31 20.04 -7.74
C LEU A 884 50.80 19.72 -9.16
N ASN A 885 51.56 20.11 -10.20
CA ASN A 885 51.23 19.77 -11.58
C ASN A 885 51.18 18.26 -11.84
N ILE A 886 52.12 17.49 -11.28
CA ILE A 886 52.12 16.02 -11.41
C ILE A 886 50.91 15.43 -10.69
N ILE A 887 50.60 15.89 -9.48
CA ILE A 887 49.46 15.43 -8.69
C ILE A 887 48.16 15.64 -9.46
N GLN A 888 47.96 16.83 -10.06
CA GLN A 888 46.74 17.16 -10.81
C GLN A 888 46.48 16.17 -11.95
N VAL A 889 47.49 15.89 -12.77
CA VAL A 889 47.37 14.91 -13.88
C VAL A 889 47.01 13.51 -13.36
N ARG A 890 47.52 13.12 -12.19
CA ARG A 890 47.23 11.81 -11.58
C ARG A 890 45.82 11.76 -10.99
N LEU A 891 45.38 12.86 -10.40
CA LEU A 891 44.03 13.04 -9.90
C LEU A 891 43.02 12.78 -11.02
N ASP A 892 43.24 13.38 -12.19
CA ASP A 892 42.41 13.16 -13.38
C ASP A 892 42.45 11.71 -13.88
N ASP A 893 43.64 11.09 -13.90
CA ASP A 893 43.81 9.69 -14.30
C ASP A 893 43.03 8.74 -13.39
N TYR A 894 43.16 8.88 -12.07
CA TYR A 894 42.40 8.08 -11.10
C TYR A 894 40.90 8.37 -11.19
N ARG A 895 40.48 9.61 -11.49
CA ARG A 895 39.04 9.98 -11.57
C ARG A 895 38.41 9.28 -12.76
N LYS A 896 39.12 9.20 -13.88
CA LYS A 896 38.70 8.45 -15.07
C LYS A 896 38.59 6.95 -14.80
N VAL A 897 39.59 6.34 -14.14
CA VAL A 897 39.52 4.90 -13.78
C VAL A 897 38.36 4.61 -12.83
N TYR A 898 38.14 5.47 -11.83
CA TYR A 898 37.00 5.36 -10.91
C TYR A 898 35.66 5.43 -11.65
N LYS A 899 35.50 6.42 -12.55
CA LYS A 899 34.29 6.61 -13.35
C LYS A 899 33.99 5.38 -14.19
N VAL A 900 34.96 4.90 -14.97
CA VAL A 900 34.81 3.70 -15.81
C VAL A 900 34.48 2.46 -14.97
N THR A 901 35.15 2.29 -13.84
CA THR A 901 34.87 1.15 -12.94
C THR A 901 33.43 1.20 -12.40
N THR A 902 32.96 2.39 -12.02
CA THR A 902 31.66 2.60 -11.36
C THR A 902 30.49 2.63 -12.33
N GLU A 903 30.65 3.27 -13.49
CA GLU A 903 29.56 3.55 -14.43
C GLU A 903 29.51 2.53 -15.57
N GLU A 904 30.62 1.89 -15.92
CA GLU A 904 30.67 0.94 -17.04
C GLU A 904 30.88 -0.51 -16.56
N ILE A 905 31.93 -0.78 -15.77
CA ILE A 905 32.35 -2.16 -15.44
C ILE A 905 31.47 -2.81 -14.37
N LEU A 906 31.24 -2.15 -13.23
CA LEU A 906 30.42 -2.71 -12.15
C LEU A 906 28.95 -2.93 -12.59
N PRO A 907 28.31 -2.01 -13.33
CA PRO A 907 26.98 -2.26 -13.88
C PRO A 907 26.97 -3.39 -14.92
N ALA A 908 28.02 -3.53 -15.74
CA ALA A 908 28.13 -4.68 -16.65
C ALA A 908 28.29 -6.01 -15.90
N LEU A 909 29.03 -6.04 -14.78
CA LEU A 909 29.15 -7.20 -13.89
C LEU A 909 27.85 -7.52 -13.17
N GLU A 910 27.14 -6.50 -12.71
CA GLU A 910 25.83 -6.66 -12.08
C GLU A 910 24.81 -7.16 -13.11
N LYS A 911 24.80 -6.60 -14.33
CA LYS A 911 24.02 -7.11 -15.46
C LYS A 911 24.35 -8.57 -15.71
N ALA A 912 25.63 -8.94 -15.79
CA ALA A 912 26.09 -10.32 -16.00
C ALA A 912 25.77 -11.29 -14.84
N SER A 913 25.80 -10.80 -13.60
CA SER A 913 25.46 -11.59 -12.41
C SER A 913 23.95 -11.79 -12.28
N ARG A 914 23.15 -10.79 -12.65
CA ARG A 914 21.70 -10.87 -12.76
C ARG A 914 21.26 -11.67 -13.99
N SER A 915 22.06 -11.65 -15.07
CA SER A 915 21.81 -12.39 -16.30
C SER A 915 22.25 -13.84 -16.22
N SER A 916 21.65 -14.59 -15.30
CA SER A 916 21.38 -16.01 -15.54
C SER A 916 20.29 -16.16 -16.61
N GLU A 917 20.49 -15.51 -17.77
CA GLU A 917 19.56 -15.35 -18.89
C GLU A 917 18.90 -16.68 -19.26
N ARG A 918 17.63 -16.84 -18.86
CA ARG A 918 16.72 -17.80 -19.48
C ARG A 918 16.31 -17.21 -20.83
N VAL A 919 16.59 -17.93 -21.91
CA VAL A 919 16.28 -17.48 -23.26
C VAL A 919 14.80 -17.75 -23.51
N THR A 920 14.04 -16.71 -23.86
CA THR A 920 12.69 -16.86 -24.43
C THR A 920 12.81 -16.92 -25.94
N TYR A 921 12.55 -18.09 -26.49
CA TYR A 921 12.44 -18.33 -27.92
C TYR A 921 11.24 -17.57 -28.49
N GLN A 922 11.51 -16.61 -29.38
CA GLN A 922 10.48 -15.91 -30.13
C GLN A 922 10.36 -16.46 -31.54
N ALA A 923 9.14 -16.81 -31.93
CA ALA A 923 8.74 -17.10 -33.30
C ALA A 923 7.75 -16.01 -33.79
N PRO A 924 7.73 -15.66 -35.09
CA PRO A 924 6.92 -14.55 -35.61
C PRO A 924 5.42 -14.67 -35.37
N ASP A 925 4.94 -15.89 -35.13
CA ASP A 925 3.55 -16.30 -35.00
C ASP A 925 3.14 -16.64 -33.56
N LEU A 926 3.99 -16.29 -32.58
CA LEU A 926 3.79 -16.62 -31.18
C LEU A 926 3.43 -15.36 -30.37
N THR A 927 2.30 -15.40 -29.67
CA THR A 927 1.90 -14.36 -28.72
C THR A 927 2.33 -14.79 -27.31
N ILE A 928 3.03 -13.92 -26.58
CA ILE A 928 3.52 -14.20 -25.22
C ILE A 928 2.80 -13.29 -24.25
N GLY A 929 2.21 -13.86 -23.20
CA GLY A 929 1.53 -13.10 -22.15
C GLY A 929 1.68 -13.71 -20.75
N ARG A 930 1.38 -12.92 -19.71
CA ARG A 930 1.40 -13.34 -18.29
C ARG A 930 -0.03 -13.50 -17.81
N ARG A 931 -0.37 -14.62 -17.16
CA ARG A 931 -1.75 -14.88 -16.69
C ARG A 931 -1.77 -15.62 -15.36
N SER A 932 -2.85 -15.45 -14.60
CA SER A 932 -3.17 -16.36 -13.50
C SER A 932 -3.30 -17.79 -14.04
N ARG A 933 -2.93 -18.78 -13.22
CA ARG A 933 -2.99 -20.20 -13.58
C ARG A 933 -4.37 -20.62 -14.08
N GLN A 934 -5.44 -20.12 -13.44
CA GLN A 934 -6.82 -20.42 -13.83
C GLN A 934 -7.16 -19.87 -15.22
N ASN A 935 -6.75 -18.65 -15.53
CA ASN A 935 -7.02 -18.01 -16.83
C ASN A 935 -6.14 -18.57 -17.94
N ALA A 936 -4.97 -19.12 -17.61
CA ALA A 936 -4.09 -19.76 -18.58
C ALA A 936 -4.68 -21.06 -19.14
N LEU A 937 -5.51 -21.76 -18.37
CA LEU A 937 -6.18 -23.01 -18.77
C LEU A 937 -7.33 -22.79 -19.78
N ASP A 938 -7.85 -21.57 -19.90
CA ASP A 938 -8.94 -21.23 -20.82
C ASP A 938 -8.41 -20.52 -22.09
N MET A 939 -8.65 -21.12 -23.26
CA MET A 939 -8.31 -20.57 -24.57
C MET A 939 -9.31 -19.50 -25.07
N GLY A 940 -10.50 -19.36 -24.46
CA GLY A 940 -11.58 -18.49 -24.93
C GLY A 940 -11.34 -16.98 -24.81
N HIS A 941 -10.29 -16.55 -24.08
CA HIS A 941 -9.98 -15.13 -23.90
C HIS A 941 -9.27 -14.52 -25.11
N LYS A 942 -9.98 -13.68 -25.87
CA LYS A 942 -9.42 -12.89 -26.98
C LYS A 942 -8.58 -11.72 -26.46
N TYR A 943 -7.38 -11.57 -27.01
CA TYR A 943 -6.52 -10.41 -26.77
C TYR A 943 -7.21 -9.12 -27.23
N THR A 944 -7.24 -8.09 -26.40
CA THR A 944 -7.58 -6.72 -26.82
C THR A 944 -6.32 -5.99 -27.27
N LEU A 945 -6.44 -5.01 -28.18
CA LEU A 945 -5.31 -4.30 -28.80
C LEU A 945 -4.35 -3.59 -27.80
N HIS A 946 -4.72 -3.54 -26.52
CA HIS A 946 -3.99 -2.90 -25.41
C HIS A 946 -4.02 -3.73 -24.12
N ASP A 947 -4.12 -5.07 -24.20
CA ASP A 947 -4.08 -5.90 -23.00
C ASP A 947 -2.71 -5.77 -22.31
N PRO A 948 -2.62 -5.20 -21.10
CA PRO A 948 -1.36 -4.97 -20.39
C PRO A 948 -0.63 -6.28 -20.04
N ASN A 949 -1.30 -7.42 -20.19
CA ASN A 949 -0.74 -8.74 -19.95
C ASN A 949 -0.07 -9.36 -21.19
N ILE A 950 -0.16 -8.74 -22.37
CA ILE A 950 0.58 -9.13 -23.58
C ILE A 950 1.97 -8.52 -23.52
N ILE A 951 2.97 -9.39 -23.62
CA ILE A 951 4.39 -9.00 -23.52
C ILE A 951 5.05 -9.00 -24.91
N ALA A 952 4.57 -9.82 -25.85
CA ALA A 952 4.91 -9.72 -27.26
C ALA A 952 3.77 -10.16 -28.18
N GLU A 953 3.56 -9.38 -29.23
CA GLU A 953 2.62 -9.65 -30.32
C GLU A 953 3.29 -10.33 -31.53
N PRO A 954 2.53 -11.05 -32.38
CA PRO A 954 3.03 -11.60 -33.64
C PRO A 954 3.51 -10.49 -34.59
N LYS A 955 4.68 -10.66 -35.22
CA LYS A 955 5.19 -9.68 -36.22
C LYS A 955 4.73 -10.05 -37.63
N PRO A 956 4.31 -9.09 -38.48
CA PRO A 956 3.91 -9.37 -39.86
C PRO A 956 5.07 -9.90 -40.71
N ARG A 957 4.78 -10.89 -41.56
CA ARG A 957 5.73 -11.78 -42.28
C ARG A 957 6.75 -11.11 -43.24
N ASN A 958 6.71 -9.78 -43.44
CA ASN A 958 7.44 -9.08 -44.51
C ASN A 958 8.48 -8.04 -44.06
N THR A 959 8.99 -8.14 -42.83
CA THR A 959 10.22 -7.42 -42.46
C THR A 959 11.30 -8.44 -42.18
N GLY A 960 12.43 -8.34 -42.89
CA GLY A 960 13.63 -9.09 -42.52
C GLY A 960 13.86 -8.90 -41.03
N VAL A 961 13.98 -10.01 -40.29
CA VAL A 961 14.15 -9.99 -38.84
C VAL A 961 15.51 -9.35 -38.56
N THR A 962 15.53 -8.04 -38.43
CA THR A 962 16.67 -7.32 -37.86
C THR A 962 16.77 -7.75 -36.40
N THR A 963 17.90 -8.35 -36.06
CA THR A 963 18.31 -8.90 -34.76
C THR A 963 18.47 -7.85 -33.65
N ASN A 964 17.79 -6.70 -33.74
CA ASN A 964 18.04 -5.54 -32.90
C ASN A 964 17.12 -5.39 -31.69
N THR A 965 16.29 -6.40 -31.37
CA THR A 965 15.60 -6.43 -30.07
C THR A 965 16.29 -7.46 -29.18
N ASP A 966 16.99 -6.97 -28.15
CA ASP A 966 17.71 -7.76 -27.17
C ASP A 966 16.76 -8.83 -26.57
N PRO A 967 17.04 -10.14 -26.69
CA PRO A 967 16.26 -11.20 -26.03
C PRO A 967 16.08 -10.96 -24.52
N THR A 968 16.98 -10.18 -23.93
CA THR A 968 16.97 -9.75 -22.52
C THR A 968 15.85 -8.74 -22.22
N SER A 969 15.44 -7.89 -23.17
CA SER A 969 14.40 -6.86 -22.94
C SER A 969 13.02 -7.47 -22.75
N LEU A 970 12.77 -8.62 -23.39
CA LEU A 970 11.47 -9.27 -23.36
C LEU A 970 11.20 -10.05 -22.07
N PHE A 971 12.24 -10.66 -21.48
CA PHE A 971 12.10 -11.30 -20.16
C PHE A 971 12.11 -10.29 -19.01
N GLN A 972 12.84 -9.18 -19.16
CA GLN A 972 12.72 -8.02 -18.26
C GLN A 972 11.31 -7.43 -18.31
N ALA A 973 10.67 -7.42 -19.48
CA ALA A 973 9.27 -7.01 -19.65
C ALA A 973 8.25 -8.04 -19.12
N THR A 974 8.52 -9.36 -19.18
CA THR A 974 7.61 -10.38 -18.60
C THR A 974 7.62 -10.37 -17.07
N GLY A 975 8.74 -9.97 -16.44
CA GLY A 975 8.97 -10.12 -15.01
C GLY A 975 9.04 -11.59 -14.56
N LYS A 976 9.31 -11.82 -13.27
CA LYS A 976 9.01 -13.12 -12.63
C LYS A 976 7.48 -13.17 -12.46
N PRO A 977 6.77 -14.23 -12.90
CA PRO A 977 5.34 -14.34 -12.61
C PRO A 977 5.13 -14.34 -11.09
N ASP A 978 4.09 -13.66 -10.64
CA ASP A 978 3.72 -13.62 -9.22
C ASP A 978 3.25 -15.02 -8.76
N PRO A 979 3.22 -15.31 -7.44
CA PRO A 979 2.73 -16.59 -6.94
C PRO A 979 1.34 -16.92 -7.50
N GLY A 980 1.23 -18.01 -8.27
CA GLY A 980 -0.03 -18.43 -8.91
C GLY A 980 -0.22 -17.92 -10.36
N GLU A 981 0.74 -17.20 -10.93
CA GLU A 981 0.78 -16.84 -12.34
C GLU A 981 1.73 -17.73 -13.15
N VAL A 982 1.47 -17.82 -14.46
CA VAL A 982 2.28 -18.55 -15.44
C VAL A 982 2.48 -17.69 -16.69
N ILE A 983 3.52 -18.02 -17.46
CA ILE A 983 3.75 -17.42 -18.78
C ILE A 983 3.06 -18.28 -19.83
N CYS A 984 2.22 -17.68 -20.67
CA CYS A 984 1.50 -18.33 -21.77
C CYS A 984 2.21 -18.09 -23.11
N PHE A 985 2.27 -19.13 -23.94
CA PHE A 985 2.80 -19.10 -25.29
C PHE A 985 1.70 -19.58 -26.25
N ASP A 986 1.10 -18.63 -26.98
CA ASP A 986 -0.06 -18.88 -27.82
C ASP A 986 0.32 -18.87 -29.29
N THR A 987 -0.13 -19.88 -30.02
CA THR A 987 0.01 -19.96 -31.47
C THR A 987 -1.37 -19.89 -32.10
N LYS A 988 -1.54 -19.00 -33.09
CA LYS A 988 -2.75 -18.91 -33.89
C LYS A 988 -2.39 -18.78 -35.35
N LYS A 989 -2.92 -19.66 -36.19
CA LYS A 989 -2.65 -19.67 -37.63
C LYS A 989 -3.95 -19.88 -38.42
N PRO A 990 -4.34 -18.94 -39.30
CA PRO A 990 -5.40 -19.18 -40.26
C PRO A 990 -4.91 -20.21 -41.28
N ALA A 991 -5.71 -21.24 -41.51
CA ALA A 991 -5.43 -22.32 -42.44
C ALA A 991 -6.70 -22.71 -43.21
N THR A 992 -6.51 -23.11 -44.46
CA THR A 992 -7.54 -23.74 -45.27
C THR A 992 -7.31 -25.25 -45.17
N ILE A 993 -8.19 -25.96 -44.49
CA ILE A 993 -8.08 -27.40 -44.28
C ILE A 993 -9.03 -28.15 -45.21
N VAL A 994 -8.61 -29.32 -45.67
CA VAL A 994 -9.48 -30.25 -46.39
C VAL A 994 -9.89 -31.36 -45.44
N VAL A 995 -11.19 -31.48 -45.18
CA VAL A 995 -11.76 -32.48 -44.27
C VAL A 995 -12.82 -33.31 -44.94
N GLN A 996 -12.95 -34.57 -44.51
CA GLN A 996 -13.95 -35.48 -45.05
C GLN A 996 -15.30 -35.22 -44.39
N GLY A 997 -16.29 -34.75 -45.15
CA GLY A 997 -17.64 -34.47 -44.66
C GLY A 997 -18.46 -35.75 -44.41
N SER A 998 -19.64 -35.61 -43.81
CA SER A 998 -20.50 -36.70 -43.33
C SER A 998 -20.99 -37.71 -44.40
N ARG A 999 -20.70 -37.46 -45.69
CA ARG A 999 -21.02 -38.36 -46.82
C ARG A 999 -19.77 -38.84 -47.60
N GLY A 1000 -18.58 -38.66 -47.05
CA GLY A 1000 -17.32 -39.04 -47.68
C GLY A 1000 -16.76 -38.06 -48.71
N THR A 1001 -17.47 -36.96 -48.99
CA THR A 1001 -17.01 -35.85 -49.85
C THR A 1001 -15.99 -34.97 -49.13
N MET A 1002 -14.88 -34.64 -49.80
CA MET A 1002 -13.88 -33.70 -49.28
C MET A 1002 -14.41 -32.27 -49.35
N THR A 1003 -14.42 -31.57 -48.22
CA THR A 1003 -14.84 -30.17 -48.11
C THR A 1003 -13.68 -29.31 -47.62
N THR A 1004 -13.52 -28.16 -48.25
CA THR A 1004 -12.50 -27.16 -47.88
C THR A 1004 -13.10 -26.19 -46.87
N GLU A 1005 -12.47 -26.06 -45.71
CA GLU A 1005 -12.89 -25.17 -44.63
C GLU A 1005 -11.76 -24.19 -44.28
N ASN A 1006 -12.09 -22.92 -44.09
CA ASN A 1006 -11.17 -21.95 -43.50
C ASN A 1006 -11.33 -21.98 -41.99
N VAL A 1007 -10.25 -22.28 -41.27
CA VAL A 1007 -10.22 -22.41 -39.82
C VAL A 1007 -9.04 -21.64 -39.23
N ASP A 1008 -9.17 -21.25 -37.96
CA ASP A 1008 -8.01 -20.86 -37.15
C ASP A 1008 -7.53 -22.07 -36.37
N ILE A 1009 -6.27 -22.45 -36.54
CA ILE A 1009 -5.62 -23.49 -35.73
C ILE A 1009 -4.96 -22.81 -34.54
N GLU A 1010 -5.38 -23.18 -33.33
CA GLU A 1010 -4.95 -22.54 -32.08
C GLU A 1010 -4.35 -23.54 -31.10
N GLY A 1011 -3.27 -23.14 -30.43
CA GLY A 1011 -2.57 -23.93 -29.41
C GLY A 1011 -1.95 -23.04 -28.33
N ARG A 1012 -1.73 -23.60 -27.14
CA ARG A 1012 -1.11 -22.93 -26.00
C ARG A 1012 -0.27 -23.89 -25.18
N PHE A 1013 0.95 -23.49 -24.86
CA PHE A 1013 1.71 -24.07 -23.75
C PHE A 1013 2.04 -23.00 -22.71
N THR A 1014 2.23 -23.43 -21.47
CA THR A 1014 2.56 -22.55 -20.35
C THR A 1014 3.89 -22.92 -19.73
N TYR A 1015 4.45 -21.94 -19.03
CA TYR A 1015 5.66 -22.08 -18.26
C TYR A 1015 5.45 -21.56 -16.84
N ASP A 1016 5.61 -22.43 -15.86
CA ASP A 1016 5.56 -22.12 -14.43
C ASP A 1016 6.95 -22.30 -13.79
N PRO A 1017 7.59 -21.22 -13.29
CA PRO A 1017 8.87 -21.32 -12.60
C PRO A 1017 8.77 -21.84 -11.16
N SER A 1018 7.56 -22.02 -10.62
CA SER A 1018 7.26 -22.21 -9.19
C SER A 1018 7.21 -23.63 -8.62
N PRO A 1019 7.22 -24.76 -9.35
CA PRO A 1019 7.09 -26.07 -8.70
C PRO A 1019 8.29 -26.39 -7.80
N GLN A 1020 8.11 -26.19 -6.49
CA GLN A 1020 8.91 -26.76 -5.42
C GLN A 1020 8.59 -28.25 -5.31
N GLY A 1021 9.43 -29.09 -5.90
CA GLY A 1021 9.17 -30.53 -5.96
C GLY A 1021 10.42 -31.35 -6.22
N GLY A 1022 11.37 -31.28 -5.29
CA GLY A 1022 12.33 -32.37 -5.03
C GLY A 1022 13.60 -32.41 -5.87
N ILE A 1023 14.61 -31.58 -5.55
CA ILE A 1023 16.00 -32.05 -5.47
C ILE A 1023 16.71 -31.37 -4.30
N SER A 1024 16.86 -32.10 -3.19
CA SER A 1024 17.90 -31.84 -2.22
C SER A 1024 19.26 -31.94 -2.93
N GLY A 1025 19.87 -30.80 -3.25
CA GLY A 1025 21.29 -30.76 -3.56
C GLY A 1025 22.08 -30.88 -2.27
N THR A 1026 22.42 -32.09 -1.85
CA THR A 1026 23.55 -32.27 -0.92
C THR A 1026 24.83 -31.89 -1.67
N MET A 1027 25.56 -30.91 -1.13
CA MET A 1027 26.89 -30.50 -1.58
C MET A 1027 27.85 -31.70 -1.59
N LYS A 1028 28.43 -32.02 -2.74
CA LYS A 1028 29.72 -32.70 -2.85
C LYS A 1028 30.54 -32.03 -3.95
N GLY A 1029 31.59 -31.30 -3.57
CA GLY A 1029 32.60 -30.75 -4.49
C GLY A 1029 32.28 -29.39 -5.11
N THR A 1030 33.27 -28.84 -5.81
CA THR A 1030 33.37 -27.49 -6.39
C THR A 1030 32.37 -27.16 -7.52
N ASP A 1031 31.33 -27.96 -7.73
CA ASP A 1031 30.35 -27.75 -8.80
C ASP A 1031 28.98 -27.34 -8.24
N VAL A 1032 28.58 -26.10 -8.53
CA VAL A 1032 27.21 -25.61 -8.32
C VAL A 1032 26.34 -26.12 -9.47
N THR A 1033 25.54 -27.16 -9.22
CA THR A 1033 24.53 -27.62 -10.18
C THR A 1033 23.40 -26.58 -10.29
N ARG A 1034 23.07 -26.15 -11.53
CA ARG A 1034 21.99 -25.17 -11.77
C ARG A 1034 20.63 -25.78 -11.39
N ALA A 1035 19.74 -25.00 -10.79
CA ALA A 1035 18.36 -25.43 -10.49
C ALA A 1035 17.60 -25.79 -11.78
N MET A 1036 16.78 -26.85 -11.74
CA MET A 1036 15.96 -27.32 -12.88
C MET A 1036 15.02 -26.21 -13.40
N PRO A 1037 14.67 -26.22 -14.69
CA PRO A 1037 14.14 -25.05 -15.41
C PRO A 1037 12.69 -24.64 -15.09
N GLY A 1038 11.93 -25.31 -14.21
CA GLY A 1038 10.49 -25.06 -14.00
C GLY A 1038 9.62 -26.03 -14.82
N ARG A 1039 8.30 -25.94 -14.68
CA ARG A 1039 7.34 -26.85 -15.35
C ARG A 1039 6.82 -26.20 -16.63
N TYR A 1040 6.94 -26.93 -17.73
CA TYR A 1040 6.25 -26.62 -18.98
C TYR A 1040 5.03 -27.53 -19.11
N GLU A 1041 3.92 -26.97 -19.57
CA GLU A 1041 2.67 -27.73 -19.72
C GLU A 1041 1.97 -27.34 -21.02
N VAL A 1042 1.54 -28.35 -21.78
CA VAL A 1042 0.65 -28.15 -22.93
C VAL A 1042 -0.77 -27.98 -22.40
N VAL A 1043 -1.31 -26.77 -22.52
CA VAL A 1043 -2.72 -26.49 -22.16
C VAL A 1043 -3.63 -27.00 -23.28
N GLN A 1044 -3.27 -26.66 -24.52
CA GLN A 1044 -3.98 -27.13 -25.71
C GLN A 1044 -2.98 -27.39 -26.84
N SER A 1045 -2.92 -28.65 -27.30
CA SER A 1045 -2.24 -29.02 -28.55
C SER A 1045 -2.95 -28.37 -29.74
N PRO A 1046 -2.24 -27.93 -30.80
CA PRO A 1046 -2.85 -27.25 -31.94
C PRO A 1046 -4.01 -28.02 -32.57
N ARG A 1047 -5.17 -27.34 -32.66
CA ARG A 1047 -6.40 -27.85 -33.27
C ARG A 1047 -7.27 -26.70 -33.83
N PRO A 1048 -8.17 -26.97 -34.79
CA PRO A 1048 -9.11 -25.96 -35.29
C PRO A 1048 -10.05 -25.44 -34.19
N THR A 1049 -10.32 -24.14 -34.16
CA THR A 1049 -11.27 -23.51 -33.21
C THR A 1049 -12.68 -24.10 -33.28
N ASN A 1050 -13.09 -24.59 -34.45
CA ASN A 1050 -14.38 -25.22 -34.69
C ASN A 1050 -14.39 -26.76 -34.48
N ASP A 1051 -13.32 -27.33 -33.93
CA ASP A 1051 -13.20 -28.76 -33.64
C ASP A 1051 -12.70 -29.02 -32.20
N PRO A 1052 -13.54 -28.75 -31.19
CA PRO A 1052 -13.19 -28.92 -29.78
C PRO A 1052 -12.99 -30.39 -29.38
N ASP A 1053 -13.40 -31.36 -30.20
CA ASP A 1053 -13.18 -32.80 -29.96
C ASP A 1053 -11.89 -33.31 -30.61
N GLY A 1054 -11.22 -32.51 -31.45
CA GLY A 1054 -9.98 -32.90 -32.14
C GLY A 1054 -10.15 -34.05 -33.14
N LYS A 1055 -11.34 -34.18 -33.74
CA LYS A 1055 -11.68 -35.28 -34.66
C LYS A 1055 -11.20 -35.03 -36.09
N LYS A 1056 -10.97 -33.77 -36.49
CA LYS A 1056 -10.49 -33.40 -37.82
C LYS A 1056 -9.00 -33.71 -37.94
N LYS A 1057 -8.65 -34.54 -38.92
CA LYS A 1057 -7.27 -34.85 -39.28
C LYS A 1057 -6.97 -34.24 -40.65
N ALA A 1058 -6.10 -33.24 -40.69
CA ALA A 1058 -5.61 -32.62 -41.91
C ALA A 1058 -4.09 -32.42 -41.81
N GLN A 1059 -3.43 -32.34 -42.97
CA GLN A 1059 -1.97 -32.19 -43.03
C GLN A 1059 -1.53 -30.86 -42.40
N GLU A 1060 -2.29 -29.78 -42.61
CA GLU A 1060 -2.04 -28.45 -42.06
C GLU A 1060 -2.10 -28.44 -40.53
N ILE A 1061 -2.99 -29.25 -39.93
CA ILE A 1061 -3.09 -29.43 -38.47
C ILE A 1061 -1.85 -30.16 -37.96
N THR A 1062 -1.43 -31.21 -38.66
CA THR A 1062 -0.23 -31.99 -38.31
C THR A 1062 1.04 -31.14 -38.42
N ASP A 1063 1.14 -30.30 -39.45
CA ASP A 1063 2.25 -29.37 -39.65
C ASP A 1063 2.33 -28.34 -38.52
N GLU A 1064 1.19 -27.82 -38.07
CA GLU A 1064 1.16 -26.86 -36.97
C GLU A 1064 1.44 -27.52 -35.62
N GLN A 1065 1.02 -28.78 -35.42
CA GLN A 1065 1.43 -29.58 -34.26
C GLN A 1065 2.96 -29.73 -34.23
N VAL A 1066 3.58 -30.17 -35.34
CA VAL A 1066 5.05 -30.29 -35.43
C VAL A 1066 5.72 -28.95 -35.11
N ASN A 1067 5.27 -27.86 -35.73
CA ASN A 1067 5.82 -26.52 -35.49
C ASN A 1067 5.72 -26.08 -34.01
N PHE A 1068 4.55 -26.29 -33.39
CA PHE A 1068 4.31 -25.99 -31.98
C PHE A 1068 5.27 -26.72 -31.03
N TYR A 1069 5.42 -28.04 -31.21
CA TYR A 1069 6.31 -28.84 -30.36
C TYR A 1069 7.79 -28.56 -30.63
N MET A 1070 8.18 -28.17 -31.86
CA MET A 1070 9.53 -27.68 -32.15
C MET A 1070 9.82 -26.34 -31.45
N LYS A 1071 8.86 -25.41 -31.40
CA LYS A 1071 8.96 -24.16 -30.63
C LYS A 1071 9.14 -24.44 -29.14
N MET A 1072 8.31 -25.33 -28.59
CA MET A 1072 8.36 -25.72 -27.18
C MET A 1072 9.70 -26.43 -26.84
N ALA A 1073 10.17 -27.35 -27.70
CA ALA A 1073 11.44 -28.02 -27.52
C ALA A 1073 12.63 -27.04 -27.56
N THR A 1074 12.62 -26.08 -28.50
CA THR A 1074 13.63 -25.04 -28.59
C THR A 1074 13.62 -24.14 -27.35
N GLN A 1075 12.43 -23.77 -26.86
CA GLN A 1075 12.24 -23.02 -25.62
C GLN A 1075 12.79 -23.77 -24.40
N ILE A 1076 12.51 -25.08 -24.27
CA ILE A 1076 13.03 -25.91 -23.18
C ILE A 1076 14.55 -26.01 -23.26
N LEU A 1077 15.08 -26.33 -24.45
CA LEU A 1077 16.50 -26.58 -24.64
C LEU A 1077 17.36 -25.31 -24.53
N SER A 1078 16.79 -24.14 -24.83
CA SER A 1078 17.45 -22.85 -24.61
C SER A 1078 17.62 -22.49 -23.12
N ASN A 1079 16.91 -23.19 -22.22
CA ASN A 1079 16.92 -22.95 -20.77
C ASN A 1079 17.65 -24.04 -19.97
N VAL A 1080 18.22 -25.05 -20.62
CA VAL A 1080 19.00 -26.12 -19.99
C VAL A 1080 20.45 -26.10 -20.47
N LYS A 1081 21.37 -26.59 -19.64
CA LYS A 1081 22.80 -26.71 -19.99
C LYS A 1081 23.06 -28.14 -20.49
N LEU A 1082 23.54 -28.28 -21.74
CA LEU A 1082 24.00 -29.56 -22.29
C LEU A 1082 25.53 -29.72 -22.11
N PRO A 1083 26.03 -30.93 -21.76
CA PRO A 1083 25.27 -32.14 -21.45
C PRO A 1083 24.46 -31.99 -20.14
N LEU A 1084 23.30 -32.65 -20.07
CA LEU A 1084 22.39 -32.50 -18.94
C LEU A 1084 22.99 -33.07 -17.64
N GLU A 1085 23.00 -32.28 -16.57
CA GLU A 1085 23.35 -32.74 -15.22
C GLU A 1085 22.24 -33.63 -14.62
N LYS A 1086 20.99 -33.43 -15.05
CA LYS A 1086 19.79 -34.17 -14.62
C LYS A 1086 18.85 -34.39 -15.80
N LYS A 1087 18.12 -35.51 -15.79
CA LYS A 1087 17.19 -35.87 -16.87
C LYS A 1087 16.02 -34.87 -16.98
N ILE A 1088 15.58 -34.58 -18.21
CA ILE A 1088 14.29 -33.91 -18.46
C ILE A 1088 13.18 -34.95 -18.26
N VAL A 1089 12.21 -34.62 -17.42
CA VAL A 1089 11.06 -35.49 -17.14
C VAL A 1089 9.88 -35.02 -17.97
N LEU A 1090 9.28 -35.94 -18.73
CA LEU A 1090 8.07 -35.73 -19.52
C LEU A 1090 6.94 -36.52 -18.85
N GLU A 1091 5.95 -35.83 -18.29
CA GLU A 1091 4.78 -36.46 -17.68
C GLU A 1091 3.67 -36.62 -18.72
N GLY A 1092 3.29 -37.86 -19.02
CA GLY A 1092 2.25 -38.21 -19.98
C GLY A 1092 0.95 -38.61 -19.31
N VAL A 1093 -0.17 -38.20 -19.91
CA VAL A 1093 -1.53 -38.47 -19.42
C VAL A 1093 -2.23 -39.46 -20.35
N ARG A 1094 -2.95 -40.44 -19.78
CA ARG A 1094 -3.76 -41.43 -20.52
C ARG A 1094 -4.78 -40.73 -21.43
N GLY A 1095 -4.82 -41.13 -22.71
CA GLY A 1095 -5.68 -40.53 -23.74
C GLY A 1095 -5.08 -39.31 -24.45
N LYS A 1096 -3.86 -38.89 -24.10
CA LYS A 1096 -3.09 -37.80 -24.75
C LYS A 1096 -1.69 -38.25 -25.20
N GLU A 1097 -1.55 -39.52 -25.57
CA GLU A 1097 -0.25 -40.14 -25.89
C GLU A 1097 0.50 -39.42 -27.01
N ASP A 1098 -0.22 -38.82 -27.97
CA ASP A 1098 0.39 -38.13 -29.10
C ASP A 1098 1.12 -36.83 -28.67
N GLU A 1099 0.63 -36.10 -27.66
CA GLU A 1099 1.28 -34.88 -27.16
C GLU A 1099 2.72 -35.19 -26.66
N VAL A 1100 2.87 -36.31 -25.94
CA VAL A 1100 4.17 -36.75 -25.42
C VAL A 1100 5.09 -37.24 -26.55
N LYS A 1101 4.56 -37.94 -27.55
CA LYS A 1101 5.32 -38.41 -28.72
C LYS A 1101 5.88 -37.25 -29.54
N TYR A 1102 5.06 -36.21 -29.78
CA TYR A 1102 5.51 -35.00 -30.47
C TYR A 1102 6.63 -34.31 -29.71
N LEU A 1103 6.43 -34.01 -28.41
CA LEU A 1103 7.43 -33.31 -27.61
C LEU A 1103 8.75 -34.10 -27.46
N TYR A 1104 8.67 -35.41 -27.19
CA TYR A 1104 9.85 -36.27 -27.08
C TYR A 1104 10.67 -36.28 -28.38
N THR A 1105 9.99 -36.41 -29.52
CA THR A 1105 10.64 -36.43 -30.83
C THR A 1105 11.27 -35.07 -31.16
N SER A 1106 10.57 -33.96 -30.91
CA SER A 1106 11.09 -32.60 -31.10
C SER A 1106 12.32 -32.31 -30.24
N LEU A 1107 12.32 -32.71 -28.97
CA LEU A 1107 13.47 -32.54 -28.07
C LEU A 1107 14.73 -33.27 -28.58
N LEU A 1108 14.57 -34.50 -29.08
CA LEU A 1108 15.70 -35.22 -29.67
C LEU A 1108 16.18 -34.58 -30.97
N LEU A 1109 15.28 -34.15 -31.86
CA LEU A 1109 15.68 -33.51 -33.11
C LEU A 1109 16.47 -32.21 -32.91
N VAL A 1110 16.06 -31.39 -31.94
CA VAL A 1110 16.75 -30.14 -31.60
C VAL A 1110 18.03 -30.41 -30.80
N GLY A 1111 18.02 -31.38 -29.87
CA GLY A 1111 19.09 -31.58 -28.90
C GLY A 1111 20.17 -32.61 -29.25
N GLU A 1112 19.89 -33.61 -30.10
CA GLU A 1112 20.75 -34.79 -30.27
C GLU A 1112 22.09 -34.45 -30.93
N LYS A 1113 22.10 -33.57 -31.94
CA LYS A 1113 23.33 -33.01 -32.55
C LYS A 1113 24.18 -32.20 -31.55
N MET A 1114 23.61 -31.84 -30.42
CA MET A 1114 24.21 -30.98 -29.38
C MET A 1114 24.59 -31.76 -28.11
N GLY A 1115 24.49 -33.10 -28.14
CA GLY A 1115 24.89 -33.97 -27.05
C GLY A 1115 23.77 -34.38 -26.08
N LEU A 1116 22.51 -34.04 -26.38
CA LEU A 1116 21.36 -34.63 -25.67
C LEU A 1116 21.22 -36.10 -26.09
N LYS A 1117 21.22 -37.02 -25.13
CA LYS A 1117 21.03 -38.45 -25.39
C LYS A 1117 19.59 -38.85 -25.10
N PRO A 1118 19.04 -39.89 -25.76
CA PRO A 1118 17.71 -40.40 -25.42
C PRO A 1118 17.58 -40.84 -23.96
N SER A 1119 18.69 -41.26 -23.33
CA SER A 1119 18.74 -41.58 -21.91
C SER A 1119 18.49 -40.40 -20.98
N ASP A 1120 18.65 -39.18 -21.48
CA ASP A 1120 18.53 -37.93 -20.73
C ASP A 1120 17.07 -37.44 -20.67
N LEU A 1121 16.18 -38.09 -21.42
CA LEU A 1121 14.73 -37.89 -21.37
C LEU A 1121 14.08 -39.05 -20.61
N LYS A 1122 13.24 -38.74 -19.62
CA LYS A 1122 12.50 -39.73 -18.84
C LYS A 1122 11.00 -39.47 -18.98
N VAL A 1123 10.27 -40.39 -19.61
CA VAL A 1123 8.81 -40.33 -19.64
C VAL A 1123 8.23 -41.01 -18.39
N ILE A 1124 7.30 -40.35 -17.72
CA ILE A 1124 6.55 -40.82 -16.54
C ILE A 1124 5.05 -40.58 -16.74
N GLY A 1125 4.19 -41.07 -15.85
CA GLY A 1125 2.73 -40.92 -15.94
C GLY A 1125 2.06 -42.18 -16.49
N ASP A 1126 0.80 -42.06 -16.91
CA ASP A 1126 -0.07 -43.19 -17.32
C ASP A 1126 -0.34 -43.25 -18.83
N ALA A 1127 0.30 -42.38 -19.63
CA ALA A 1127 0.30 -42.48 -21.09
C ALA A 1127 0.91 -43.80 -21.59
N ASN A 1128 0.23 -44.49 -22.50
CA ASN A 1128 0.73 -45.72 -23.12
C ASN A 1128 1.77 -45.42 -24.23
N PHE A 1129 2.91 -44.84 -23.86
CA PHE A 1129 4.01 -44.52 -24.76
C PHE A 1129 5.33 -45.12 -24.27
N ASN A 1130 6.03 -45.86 -25.14
CA ASN A 1130 7.33 -46.44 -24.84
C ASN A 1130 8.45 -45.72 -25.63
N PRO A 1131 9.23 -44.81 -25.00
CA PRO A 1131 10.28 -44.05 -25.67
C PRO A 1131 11.42 -44.91 -26.19
N GLN A 1132 11.60 -46.13 -25.65
CA GLN A 1132 12.64 -47.06 -26.12
C GLN A 1132 12.28 -47.67 -27.48
N ALA A 1133 10.98 -47.80 -27.81
CA ALA A 1133 10.52 -48.32 -29.09
C ALA A 1133 10.78 -47.33 -30.25
N GLU A 1134 10.95 -46.04 -29.94
CA GLU A 1134 11.28 -44.98 -30.90
C GLU A 1134 12.73 -45.04 -31.40
N ARG A 1135 13.60 -45.81 -30.74
CA ARG A 1135 15.04 -45.85 -31.02
C ARG A 1135 15.48 -47.23 -31.49
N LYS A 1136 16.32 -47.28 -32.53
CA LYS A 1136 16.94 -48.51 -33.05
C LYS A 1136 18.19 -48.82 -32.24
N LYS A 1137 18.16 -49.91 -31.47
CA LYS A 1137 19.33 -50.40 -30.75
C LYS A 1137 19.91 -51.65 -31.43
N THR A 1138 21.21 -51.63 -31.70
CA THR A 1138 21.95 -52.80 -32.18
C THR A 1138 23.10 -53.06 -31.22
N ALA A 1139 23.12 -54.23 -30.57
CA ALA A 1139 24.10 -54.57 -29.51
C ALA A 1139 24.17 -53.52 -28.37
N GLY A 1140 23.02 -52.96 -27.97
CA GLY A 1140 22.93 -51.94 -26.91
C GLY A 1140 23.33 -50.51 -27.33
N ILE A 1141 23.86 -50.33 -28.54
CA ILE A 1141 24.25 -49.02 -29.09
C ILE A 1141 23.06 -48.43 -29.87
N ASP A 1142 22.71 -47.20 -29.54
CA ASP A 1142 21.67 -46.43 -30.22
C ASP A 1142 22.16 -45.97 -31.61
N ARG A 1143 21.43 -46.37 -32.66
CA ARG A 1143 21.74 -46.05 -34.07
C ARG A 1143 20.74 -45.07 -34.68
N GLY A 1144 19.98 -44.35 -33.85
CA GLY A 1144 19.00 -43.36 -34.30
C GLY A 1144 17.56 -43.84 -34.17
N PHE A 1145 16.64 -43.18 -34.86
CA PHE A 1145 15.21 -43.50 -34.81
C PHE A 1145 14.90 -44.87 -35.44
N SER A 1146 13.97 -45.63 -34.84
CA SER A 1146 13.52 -46.93 -35.36
C SER A 1146 12.67 -46.79 -36.62
N ASP A 1147 12.59 -47.83 -37.44
CA ASP A 1147 11.88 -47.78 -38.72
C ASP A 1147 10.37 -47.52 -38.53
N THR A 1148 9.79 -47.96 -37.40
CA THR A 1148 8.40 -47.75 -36.99
C THR A 1148 8.20 -46.57 -36.02
N SER A 1149 9.21 -45.71 -35.84
CA SER A 1149 9.14 -44.57 -34.94
C SER A 1149 8.11 -43.51 -35.37
N PHE A 1150 7.60 -42.77 -34.39
CA PHE A 1150 6.81 -41.56 -34.60
C PHE A 1150 7.57 -40.51 -35.42
N TYR A 1151 8.90 -40.46 -35.29
CA TYR A 1151 9.76 -39.65 -36.16
C TYR A 1151 9.57 -40.02 -37.63
N ASN A 1152 9.65 -41.30 -38.00
CA ASN A 1152 9.48 -41.72 -39.39
C ASN A 1152 8.04 -41.52 -39.89
N ALA A 1153 7.05 -41.70 -39.03
CA ALA A 1153 5.64 -41.52 -39.38
C ALA A 1153 5.28 -40.05 -39.65
N ILE A 1154 5.83 -39.10 -38.87
CA ILE A 1154 5.39 -37.70 -38.88
C ILE A 1154 6.51 -36.70 -39.21
N PHE A 1155 7.69 -36.80 -38.58
CA PHE A 1155 8.72 -35.74 -38.70
C PHE A 1155 9.65 -35.89 -39.90
N LYS A 1156 9.89 -37.12 -40.38
CA LYS A 1156 10.89 -37.40 -41.43
C LYS A 1156 10.64 -36.64 -42.72
N SER A 1157 9.39 -36.57 -43.17
CA SER A 1157 9.02 -35.84 -44.39
C SER A 1157 9.19 -34.31 -44.27
N ARG A 1158 9.25 -33.78 -43.04
CA ARG A 1158 9.32 -32.35 -42.73
C ARG A 1158 10.71 -31.90 -42.28
N LYS A 1159 11.65 -32.84 -42.13
CA LYS A 1159 13.01 -32.60 -41.62
C LYS A 1159 13.76 -31.57 -42.45
N ASP A 1160 13.53 -31.62 -43.77
CA ASP A 1160 14.17 -30.79 -44.77
C ASP A 1160 13.28 -29.63 -45.26
N ASP A 1161 12.14 -29.43 -44.63
CA ASP A 1161 11.28 -28.28 -44.85
C ASP A 1161 11.52 -27.26 -43.73
N GLY A 1162 11.22 -25.98 -43.98
CA GLY A 1162 11.43 -24.89 -43.00
C GLY A 1162 10.72 -25.09 -41.65
N ILE A 1163 9.82 -26.08 -41.54
CA ILE A 1163 9.10 -26.41 -40.30
C ILE A 1163 10.02 -27.04 -39.24
N VAL A 1164 11.02 -27.83 -39.62
CA VAL A 1164 11.96 -28.46 -38.66
C VAL A 1164 13.36 -27.85 -38.76
N ARG A 1165 13.84 -27.58 -39.97
CA ARG A 1165 15.20 -27.05 -40.21
C ARG A 1165 15.41 -25.69 -39.57
N ASP A 1166 14.47 -24.76 -39.73
CA ASP A 1166 14.64 -23.37 -39.27
C ASP A 1166 14.82 -23.28 -37.75
N HIS A 1167 14.14 -24.14 -36.98
CA HIS A 1167 14.29 -24.20 -35.52
C HIS A 1167 15.65 -24.75 -35.11
N ILE A 1168 16.16 -25.77 -35.82
CA ILE A 1168 17.47 -26.36 -35.56
C ILE A 1168 18.60 -25.35 -35.88
N ASP A 1169 18.53 -24.69 -37.03
CA ASP A 1169 19.56 -23.75 -37.49
C ASP A 1169 19.61 -22.50 -36.61
N LYS A 1170 18.45 -21.95 -36.26
CA LYS A 1170 18.35 -20.80 -35.35
C LYS A 1170 18.87 -21.11 -33.95
N PHE A 1171 18.62 -22.31 -33.43
CA PHE A 1171 19.16 -22.74 -32.14
C PHE A 1171 20.69 -22.89 -32.19
N ASN A 1172 21.25 -23.35 -33.32
CA ASN A 1172 22.70 -23.42 -33.52
C ASN A 1172 23.35 -22.03 -33.60
N GLU A 1173 22.75 -21.10 -34.34
CA GLU A 1173 23.25 -19.72 -34.49
C GLU A 1173 23.33 -18.99 -33.14
N GLN A 1174 22.29 -19.08 -32.31
CA GLN A 1174 22.27 -18.47 -30.97
C GLN A 1174 23.40 -18.98 -30.06
N ARG A 1175 23.83 -20.24 -30.22
CA ARG A 1175 24.90 -20.82 -29.42
C ARG A 1175 26.29 -20.36 -29.88
N GLU A 1176 26.54 -20.30 -31.17
CA GLU A 1176 27.83 -19.83 -31.70
C GLU A 1176 28.04 -18.34 -31.38
N GLN A 1177 27.01 -17.50 -31.50
CA GLN A 1177 27.08 -16.10 -31.05
C GLN A 1177 27.47 -15.98 -29.56
N LYS A 1178 26.89 -16.81 -28.68
CA LYS A 1178 27.25 -16.85 -27.25
C LYS A 1178 28.68 -17.34 -26.99
N LYS A 1179 29.21 -18.28 -27.78
CA LYS A 1179 30.60 -18.75 -27.65
C LYS A 1179 31.61 -17.69 -28.06
N GLU A 1180 31.36 -17.00 -29.17
CA GLU A 1180 32.23 -15.95 -29.70
C GLU A 1180 32.28 -14.72 -28.77
N GLN A 1181 31.13 -14.33 -28.20
CA GLN A 1181 31.06 -13.29 -27.16
C GLN A 1181 31.84 -13.69 -25.90
N ALA A 1182 31.73 -14.95 -25.45
CA ALA A 1182 32.47 -15.45 -24.29
C ALA A 1182 34.00 -15.46 -24.51
N LYS A 1183 34.48 -15.81 -25.71
CA LYS A 1183 35.92 -15.76 -26.05
C LYS A 1183 36.47 -14.33 -26.01
N THR A 1184 35.74 -13.39 -26.60
CA THR A 1184 36.14 -11.97 -26.67
C THR A 1184 36.18 -11.35 -25.27
N THR A 1185 35.18 -11.68 -24.45
CA THR A 1185 35.09 -11.30 -23.03
C THR A 1185 36.23 -11.88 -22.20
N ALA A 1186 36.61 -13.15 -22.42
CA ALA A 1186 37.68 -13.81 -21.67
C ALA A 1186 39.06 -13.14 -21.88
N LYS A 1187 39.36 -12.68 -23.11
CA LYS A 1187 40.62 -12.03 -23.46
C LYS A 1187 40.79 -10.65 -22.80
N VAL A 1188 39.72 -9.86 -22.76
CA VAL A 1188 39.69 -8.56 -22.07
C VAL A 1188 39.76 -8.77 -20.55
N SER A 1189 39.00 -9.76 -20.03
CA SER A 1189 38.96 -10.08 -18.60
C SER A 1189 40.31 -10.59 -18.04
N SER A 1190 41.09 -11.36 -18.80
CA SER A 1190 42.40 -11.86 -18.33
C SER A 1190 43.45 -10.76 -18.19
N SER A 1191 43.46 -9.79 -19.10
CA SER A 1191 44.35 -8.61 -19.03
C SER A 1191 44.00 -7.72 -17.85
N LEU A 1192 42.71 -7.59 -17.56
CA LEU A 1192 42.24 -6.86 -16.38
C LEU A 1192 42.58 -7.61 -15.09
N GLN A 1193 42.41 -8.93 -15.04
CA GLN A 1193 42.63 -9.74 -13.84
C GLN A 1193 44.09 -9.77 -13.35
N SER A 1194 45.08 -9.71 -14.26
CA SER A 1194 46.50 -9.68 -13.87
C SER A 1194 46.85 -8.42 -13.08
N THR A 1195 46.31 -7.26 -13.48
CA THR A 1195 46.54 -5.97 -12.78
C THR A 1195 45.97 -5.93 -11.35
N MET A 1196 44.99 -6.81 -11.05
CA MET A 1196 44.28 -6.85 -9.77
C MET A 1196 44.85 -7.87 -8.77
N LYS A 1197 45.72 -8.79 -9.22
CA LYS A 1197 46.38 -9.78 -8.34
C LYS A 1197 47.56 -9.20 -7.56
N GLU A 1198 48.10 -8.05 -7.98
CA GLU A 1198 49.20 -7.40 -7.29
C GLU A 1198 48.69 -6.57 -6.11
N GLU A 1199 49.13 -6.91 -4.90
CA GLU A 1199 48.84 -6.09 -3.71
C GLU A 1199 49.58 -4.75 -3.77
N PHE A 1200 48.86 -3.64 -3.64
CA PHE A 1200 49.43 -2.32 -3.56
C PHE A 1200 49.78 -1.99 -2.09
N SER A 1201 51.06 -2.15 -1.73
CA SER A 1201 51.55 -1.97 -0.35
C SER A 1201 51.25 -0.58 0.20
N VAL A 1202 51.54 0.49 -0.55
CA VAL A 1202 51.26 1.89 -0.17
C VAL A 1202 49.76 2.17 -0.11
N GLY A 1203 48.95 1.41 -0.86
CA GLY A 1203 47.49 1.50 -0.81
C GLY A 1203 46.89 1.17 0.55
N ARG A 1204 47.52 0.27 1.33
CA ARG A 1204 47.06 -0.06 2.69
C ARG A 1204 47.30 1.08 3.68
N GLU A 1205 48.41 1.80 3.54
CA GLU A 1205 48.69 2.98 4.35
C GLU A 1205 47.75 4.13 3.98
N ILE A 1206 47.54 4.37 2.69
CA ILE A 1206 46.58 5.37 2.19
C ILE A 1206 45.15 5.00 2.62
N GLU A 1207 44.76 3.72 2.57
CA GLU A 1207 43.46 3.26 3.08
C GLU A 1207 43.34 3.47 4.59
N LYS A 1208 44.42 3.26 5.36
CA LYS A 1208 44.43 3.52 6.81
C LYS A 1208 44.26 5.01 7.10
N GLU A 1209 44.99 5.87 6.40
CA GLU A 1209 44.85 7.33 6.49
C GLU A 1209 43.46 7.79 6.06
N ALA A 1210 42.91 7.22 4.99
CA ALA A 1210 41.55 7.50 4.53
C ALA A 1210 40.50 7.03 5.54
N LYS A 1211 40.70 5.91 6.22
CA LYS A 1211 39.82 5.45 7.33
C LYS A 1211 39.94 6.33 8.57
N GLU A 1212 41.14 6.78 8.91
CA GLU A 1212 41.35 7.75 9.99
C GLU A 1212 40.67 9.08 9.65
N ARG A 1213 40.71 9.51 8.40
CA ARG A 1213 39.94 10.67 7.90
C ARG A 1213 38.45 10.44 7.92
N GLN A 1214 37.95 9.30 7.47
CA GLN A 1214 36.52 8.97 7.60
C GLN A 1214 36.04 9.06 9.06
N LYS A 1215 36.90 8.69 10.02
CA LYS A 1215 36.60 8.87 11.45
C LYS A 1215 36.64 10.34 11.88
N GLN A 1216 37.53 11.16 11.29
CA GLN A 1216 37.67 12.59 11.60
C GLN A 1216 36.64 13.48 10.91
N GLU A 1217 36.19 13.12 9.71
CA GLU A 1217 35.29 13.88 8.83
C GLU A 1217 33.87 13.31 8.79
N GLY A 1218 33.67 12.07 9.24
CA GLY A 1218 32.36 11.43 9.33
C GLY A 1218 31.73 11.03 8.01
N ILE A 1219 32.44 11.13 6.91
CA ILE A 1219 31.89 10.83 5.60
C ILE A 1219 32.77 9.84 4.89
N SER A 1220 32.14 8.97 4.08
CA SER A 1220 32.91 8.06 3.24
C SER A 1220 33.70 8.86 2.18
N PRO A 1221 34.81 8.33 1.65
CA PRO A 1221 35.60 9.01 0.62
C PRO A 1221 34.80 9.25 -0.66
N GLU A 1222 33.79 8.42 -0.92
CA GLU A 1222 32.81 8.59 -2.00
C GLU A 1222 32.00 9.86 -1.82
N VAL A 1223 31.48 10.07 -0.61
CA VAL A 1223 30.69 11.24 -0.25
C VAL A 1223 31.57 12.49 -0.28
N ALA A 1224 32.78 12.44 0.30
CA ALA A 1224 33.75 13.53 0.26
C ALA A 1224 34.07 14.00 -1.17
N ARG A 1225 34.12 13.07 -2.14
CA ARG A 1225 34.35 13.39 -3.55
C ARG A 1225 33.13 13.88 -4.30
N ALA A 1226 31.96 13.33 -4.02
CA ALA A 1226 30.72 13.85 -4.58
C ALA A 1226 30.58 15.33 -4.20
N ILE A 1227 30.99 15.68 -2.98
CA ILE A 1227 31.05 17.07 -2.50
C ILE A 1227 32.10 17.88 -3.25
N ALA A 1228 33.32 17.36 -3.43
CA ALA A 1228 34.41 18.06 -4.11
C ALA A 1228 34.19 18.25 -5.62
N ASN A 1229 33.40 17.39 -6.28
CA ASN A 1229 33.09 17.46 -7.70
C ASN A 1229 31.78 18.21 -8.02
N ASN A 1230 30.88 18.40 -7.04
CA ASN A 1230 29.64 19.16 -7.17
C ASN A 1230 29.71 20.58 -6.56
N GLY A 1231 30.88 20.97 -6.04
CA GLY A 1231 31.13 22.26 -5.40
C GLY A 1231 31.57 23.36 -6.36
#